data_AF-A0A937FMW7-F1
#
_entry.id   AF-A0A937FMW7-F1
#
_cell.length_a   1.000
_cell.length_b   1.000
_cell.length_c   1.000
_cell.angle_alpha   90.00
_cell.angle_beta   90.00
_cell.angle_gamma   90.00
#
_symmetry.space_group_name_H-M   'P 1'
#
loop_
_entity.id
_entity.type
_entity.pdbx_description
1 polymer ?
#
loop_
_entity_poly.entity_id
_entity_poly.type
_entity_poly.pdbx_seq_one_letter_code
_entity_poly.pdbx_strand_id
1 'polypeptide(L)'
;MATLNTIEIVGGGPGGLYSAILLRRAFPNARVRVTEASPRGVTWGFGVVFSDQALDFLKADDPETHDLIAPQMERWRNMTLNHPDGAVTLEGVGFSAIGRLELLIILQDRAEAVGAELVFDTLIDDIDALDADLVIGADGLNSVVRQATPEAFGATVENMTNRFAWFGTDRPFDTLTQTFVRHPKGAMNAHHYRYAPDMSTFIVEIEEGGFFAHGFDKMDEDQTAAYCEEVFADVLEGAKLIKNKSVWRQFPKLWCENWVSGNRALIGDAVHTAHFSIGSGTRLALEDAIALVEAMKRSATVEEGLAAYQASRQPIAKKIVTAANTSCAWYETFGERIEQKPLDFAMSYMTRSGRIPRDRLRKIAPEFMAAYEALRPEIADPVTDDTPGAREIGFDKSKHPNCSSVLWDNLDRNPDKVALTGPAGDVTYADLIADAARWGHAFKAAGLIQGDRIAFFLDDTPTYPAAFFGAVRAGFVPVLLNTMTPPDVLAYYLEDSAAPLALTEPGLVEVFAKAGTRVPLIVNGEAPAGTRAAADFIAGQPDTLDLAPTGPDDMAFWMYSSGTTGRPKGIVHLHHDMAYSQQSFAAHVLKLREDDICFSVPKIYFAYGFGNAFTFPFSIGATTLLMPGRPTPDAVLDMIETYRPTVFYGLPTLYTAICNAPGIAKRDLSSLRQCMSAAETLSEDVFNRWKALTGLPAIEGLGSTELLHVYLSNTAEEQRLGAAGKAVPGYEIELRDADGNRVGSGVDGVMYARGGSSAPCYWNRPDKTADTMRGDWIYTGDRFIEEDGFYYFQGRADDLIKVSGQWVWPLEVERCLNEHPDVHECAVLAHELPDRRMTLRAVVALRQGHAPREGQTEALQNFVKSRLAPFKYPRFVSYIEDLPKTGTGKLDRQAVKAMPVDGAERLA
;
A
#
# COMPACT_ATOMS: atom_id res chain seq x y z
N MET A 1 -47.92 8.34 12.50
CA MET A 1 -47.77 6.90 12.75
C MET A 1 -48.65 6.20 11.74
N ALA A 2 -48.08 5.25 11.00
CA ALA A 2 -48.85 4.43 10.07
C ALA A 2 -50.00 3.73 10.79
N THR A 3 -51.17 3.64 10.14
CA THR A 3 -52.30 2.87 10.67
C THR A 3 -52.06 1.40 10.36
N LEU A 4 -51.64 0.63 11.37
CA LEU A 4 -51.43 -0.82 11.28
C LEU A 4 -52.46 -1.52 12.19
N ASN A 5 -53.26 -2.41 11.63
CA ASN A 5 -54.23 -3.24 12.33
C ASN A 5 -53.80 -4.72 12.36
N THR A 6 -53.20 -5.22 11.29
CA THR A 6 -52.73 -6.62 11.18
C THR A 6 -51.29 -6.68 10.68
N ILE A 7 -50.44 -7.41 11.39
CA ILE A 7 -49.02 -7.60 11.06
C ILE A 7 -48.67 -9.08 11.18
N GLU A 8 -48.11 -9.65 10.11
CA GLU A 8 -47.67 -11.04 10.05
C GLU A 8 -46.14 -11.10 9.93
N ILE A 9 -45.49 -11.84 10.82
CA ILE A 9 -44.04 -12.03 10.86
C ILE A 9 -43.77 -13.51 10.58
N VAL A 10 -43.06 -13.79 9.50
CA VAL A 10 -42.69 -15.14 9.09
C VAL A 10 -41.28 -15.44 9.62
N GLY A 11 -41.18 -16.32 10.60
CA GLY A 11 -39.92 -16.69 11.28
C GLY A 11 -39.86 -16.23 12.74
N GLY A 12 -39.65 -17.18 13.64
CA GLY A 12 -39.52 -17.02 15.09
C GLY A 12 -38.08 -16.96 15.60
N GLY A 13 -37.14 -16.56 14.75
CA GLY A 13 -35.77 -16.26 15.16
C GLY A 13 -35.65 -14.94 15.96
N PRO A 14 -34.45 -14.57 16.44
CA PRO A 14 -34.28 -13.37 17.27
C PRO A 14 -34.79 -12.07 16.62
N GLY A 15 -34.56 -11.88 15.31
CA GLY A 15 -35.04 -10.72 14.57
C GLY A 15 -36.57 -10.65 14.48
N GLY A 16 -37.24 -11.77 14.21
CA GLY A 16 -38.70 -11.85 14.13
C GLY A 16 -39.38 -11.63 15.48
N LEU A 17 -38.92 -12.33 16.52
CA LEU A 17 -39.45 -12.16 17.89
C LEU A 17 -39.23 -10.74 18.41
N TYR A 18 -38.05 -10.17 18.18
CA TYR A 18 -37.77 -8.80 18.62
C TYR A 18 -38.58 -7.76 17.82
N SER A 19 -38.80 -7.99 16.52
CA SER A 19 -39.74 -7.16 15.73
C SER A 19 -41.14 -7.20 16.34
N ALA A 20 -41.62 -8.37 16.75
CA ALA A 20 -42.93 -8.52 17.36
C ALA A 20 -43.04 -7.71 18.67
N ILE A 21 -42.01 -7.75 19.51
CA ILE A 21 -41.93 -6.99 20.77
C ILE A 21 -42.04 -5.49 20.48
N LEU A 22 -41.20 -4.99 19.58
CA LEU A 22 -41.16 -3.56 19.24
C LEU A 22 -42.46 -3.09 18.58
N LEU A 23 -43.04 -3.89 17.69
CA LEU A 23 -44.29 -3.56 16.99
C LEU A 23 -45.49 -3.54 17.93
N ARG A 24 -45.64 -4.50 18.87
CA ARG A 24 -46.73 -4.43 19.86
C ARG A 24 -46.62 -3.22 20.77
N ARG A 25 -45.39 -2.86 21.18
CA ARG A 25 -45.14 -1.65 21.98
C ARG A 25 -45.48 -0.37 21.20
N ALA A 26 -45.11 -0.30 19.92
CA ALA A 26 -45.34 0.88 19.08
C ALA A 26 -46.79 1.02 18.60
N PHE A 27 -47.48 -0.10 18.37
CA PHE A 27 -48.84 -0.16 17.84
C PHE A 27 -49.75 -1.03 18.72
N PRO A 28 -50.16 -0.57 19.93
CA PRO A 28 -50.88 -1.38 20.91
C PRO A 28 -52.23 -1.96 20.44
N ASN A 29 -52.84 -1.40 19.41
CA ASN A 29 -54.11 -1.88 18.85
C ASN A 29 -53.93 -2.87 17.67
N ALA A 30 -52.72 -3.02 17.14
CA ALA A 30 -52.46 -3.93 16.02
C ALA A 30 -52.37 -5.39 16.51
N ARG A 31 -52.96 -6.34 15.78
CA ARG A 31 -52.66 -7.76 15.94
C ARG A 31 -51.28 -8.03 15.32
N VAL A 32 -50.33 -8.52 16.11
CA VAL A 32 -49.01 -8.95 15.62
C VAL A 32 -48.91 -10.44 15.84
N ARG A 33 -48.68 -11.19 14.76
CA ARG A 33 -48.48 -12.64 14.81
C ARG A 33 -47.11 -13.01 14.27
N VAL A 34 -46.43 -13.92 14.97
CA VAL A 34 -45.20 -14.57 14.53
C VAL A 34 -45.53 -16.03 14.23
N THR A 35 -45.22 -16.47 13.03
CA THR A 35 -45.39 -17.87 12.61
C THR A 35 -44.02 -18.51 12.37
N GLU A 36 -43.74 -19.59 13.09
CA GLU A 36 -42.48 -20.35 13.02
C GLU A 36 -42.76 -21.80 12.59
N ALA A 37 -41.99 -22.26 11.60
CA ALA A 37 -42.11 -23.61 11.07
C ALA A 37 -41.60 -24.67 12.05
N SER A 38 -40.63 -24.32 12.89
CA SER A 38 -40.02 -25.21 13.88
C SER A 38 -40.90 -25.35 15.14
N PRO A 39 -40.77 -26.46 15.88
CA PRO A 39 -41.41 -26.59 17.18
C PRO A 39 -40.90 -25.58 18.20
N ARG A 40 -41.74 -25.21 19.17
CA ARG A 40 -41.33 -24.35 20.30
C ARG A 40 -40.19 -25.01 21.08
N GLY A 41 -39.21 -24.20 21.51
CA GLY A 41 -38.06 -24.67 22.28
C GLY A 41 -36.99 -25.43 21.47
N VAL A 42 -37.14 -25.52 20.15
CA VAL A 42 -36.12 -26.09 19.26
C VAL A 42 -35.26 -24.98 18.66
N THR A 43 -33.94 -25.17 18.64
CA THR A 43 -33.02 -24.27 17.96
C THR A 43 -31.94 -25.04 17.20
N TRP A 44 -31.47 -24.44 16.11
CA TRP A 44 -30.35 -24.96 15.33
C TRP A 44 -29.12 -24.07 15.61
N GLY A 45 -28.09 -24.67 16.20
CA GLY A 45 -26.88 -23.97 16.66
C GLY A 45 -26.75 -23.93 18.19
N PHE A 46 -25.70 -23.27 18.66
CA PHE A 46 -25.27 -23.27 20.06
C PHE A 46 -25.26 -21.84 20.63
N GLY A 47 -24.11 -21.22 20.87
CA GLY A 47 -24.00 -19.86 21.39
C GLY A 47 -23.93 -18.77 20.32
N VAL A 48 -24.50 -17.60 20.61
CA VAL A 48 -24.39 -16.38 19.78
C VAL A 48 -23.45 -15.40 20.45
N VAL A 49 -22.49 -14.85 19.70
CA VAL A 49 -21.49 -13.89 20.21
C VAL A 49 -21.74 -12.46 19.71
N PHE A 50 -21.45 -11.48 20.55
CA PHE A 50 -21.57 -10.05 20.32
C PHE A 50 -20.25 -9.39 20.72
N SER A 51 -19.81 -8.32 20.05
CA SER A 51 -18.71 -7.51 20.60
C SER A 51 -19.07 -6.96 21.99
N ASP A 52 -18.12 -6.62 22.86
CA ASP A 52 -18.41 -6.23 24.25
C ASP A 52 -19.45 -5.08 24.40
N GLN A 53 -19.48 -4.15 23.45
CA GLN A 53 -20.45 -3.03 23.39
C GLN A 53 -21.68 -3.31 22.50
N ALA A 54 -21.81 -4.50 21.93
CA ALA A 54 -22.79 -4.74 20.88
C ALA A 54 -24.23 -4.79 21.36
N LEU A 55 -24.55 -4.92 22.66
CA LEU A 55 -25.94 -4.82 23.12
C LEU A 55 -26.30 -3.44 23.68
N ASP A 56 -25.39 -2.47 23.66
CA ASP A 56 -25.68 -1.11 24.15
C ASP A 56 -26.83 -0.44 23.38
N PHE A 57 -27.01 -0.82 22.10
CA PHE A 57 -28.16 -0.36 21.30
C PHE A 57 -29.49 -0.87 21.87
N LEU A 58 -29.56 -2.11 22.38
CA LEU A 58 -30.78 -2.64 23.00
C LEU A 58 -31.15 -1.85 24.24
N LYS A 59 -30.17 -1.44 25.06
CA LYS A 59 -30.43 -0.67 26.28
C LYS A 59 -31.11 0.67 25.99
N ALA A 60 -30.78 1.30 24.86
CA ALA A 60 -31.36 2.58 24.47
C ALA A 60 -32.85 2.46 24.04
N ASP A 61 -33.20 1.39 23.33
CA ASP A 61 -34.54 1.21 22.73
C ASP A 61 -35.48 0.31 23.56
N ASP A 62 -34.93 -0.70 24.25
CA ASP A 62 -35.65 -1.67 25.08
C ASP A 62 -34.83 -2.10 26.31
N PRO A 63 -34.73 -1.24 27.33
CA PRO A 63 -33.97 -1.54 28.54
C PRO A 63 -34.48 -2.79 29.27
N GLU A 64 -35.77 -3.11 29.18
CA GLU A 64 -36.35 -4.29 29.85
C GLU A 64 -35.86 -5.59 29.20
N THR A 65 -35.88 -5.67 27.86
CA THR A 65 -35.33 -6.84 27.14
C THR A 65 -33.82 -6.94 27.35
N HIS A 66 -33.10 -5.82 27.37
CA HIS A 66 -31.67 -5.79 27.71
C HIS A 66 -31.42 -6.36 29.11
N ASP A 67 -32.17 -5.94 30.12
CA ASP A 67 -31.96 -6.33 31.52
C ASP A 67 -32.31 -7.80 31.79
N LEU A 68 -33.12 -8.44 30.93
CA LEU A 68 -33.36 -9.88 30.95
C LEU A 68 -32.21 -10.67 30.29
N ILE A 69 -31.64 -10.17 29.19
CA ILE A 69 -30.57 -10.85 28.44
C ILE A 69 -29.22 -10.70 29.15
N ALA A 70 -28.88 -9.49 29.58
CA ALA A 70 -27.53 -9.15 30.04
C ALA A 70 -27.00 -10.03 31.20
N PRO A 71 -27.82 -10.45 32.20
CA PRO A 71 -27.37 -11.34 33.26
C PRO A 71 -27.06 -12.77 32.82
N GLN A 72 -27.62 -13.21 31.68
CA GLN A 72 -27.42 -14.56 31.12
C GLN A 72 -26.21 -14.63 30.18
N MET A 73 -25.51 -13.51 29.96
CA MET A 73 -24.39 -13.46 29.04
C MET A 73 -23.06 -13.77 29.72
N GLU A 74 -22.29 -14.63 29.08
CA GLU A 74 -20.86 -14.76 29.31
C GLU A 74 -20.11 -13.57 28.71
N ARG A 75 -19.05 -13.10 29.38
CA ARG A 75 -18.26 -11.94 28.94
C ARG A 75 -16.78 -12.16 29.14
N TRP A 76 -15.99 -11.65 28.21
CA TRP A 76 -14.54 -11.66 28.28
C TRP A 76 -13.96 -10.41 27.61
N ARG A 77 -12.77 -10.00 28.07
CA ARG A 77 -12.12 -8.76 27.62
C ARG A 77 -11.12 -8.96 26.50
N ASN A 78 -10.66 -10.19 26.29
CA ASN A 78 -9.55 -10.50 25.41
C ASN A 78 -10.00 -11.50 24.34
N MET A 79 -9.33 -11.46 23.20
CA MET A 79 -9.41 -12.50 22.18
C MET A 79 -8.09 -13.26 22.13
N THR A 80 -8.10 -14.52 21.73
CA THR A 80 -6.88 -15.31 21.56
C THR A 80 -6.81 -15.91 20.16
N LEU A 81 -5.63 -15.83 19.55
CA LEU A 81 -5.30 -16.50 18.31
C LEU A 81 -4.25 -17.57 18.60
N ASN A 82 -4.66 -18.83 18.58
CA ASN A 82 -3.75 -19.96 18.70
C ASN A 82 -3.20 -20.27 17.30
N HIS A 83 -2.02 -19.72 17.00
CA HIS A 83 -1.24 -20.06 15.81
C HIS A 83 -0.43 -21.34 16.07
N PRO A 84 -0.16 -22.19 15.06
CA PRO A 84 0.63 -23.42 15.23
C PRO A 84 1.97 -23.21 15.93
N ASP A 85 2.61 -22.06 15.67
CA ASP A 85 3.93 -21.71 16.20
C ASP A 85 3.89 -20.83 17.47
N GLY A 86 2.70 -20.57 18.05
CA GLY A 86 2.54 -19.84 19.32
C GLY A 86 1.26 -19.04 19.44
N ALA A 87 0.71 -18.90 20.65
CA ALA A 87 -0.52 -18.12 20.87
C ALA A 87 -0.25 -16.61 20.94
N VAL A 88 -1.17 -15.81 20.37
CA VAL A 88 -1.19 -14.36 20.52
C VAL A 88 -2.47 -13.95 21.23
N THR A 89 -2.34 -13.27 22.37
CA THR A 89 -3.46 -12.63 23.05
C THR A 89 -3.65 -11.22 22.49
N LEU A 90 -4.89 -10.89 22.17
CA LEU A 90 -5.33 -9.57 21.74
C LEU A 90 -6.13 -8.97 22.90
N GLU A 91 -5.41 -8.28 23.78
CA GLU A 91 -5.99 -7.60 24.93
C GLU A 91 -6.96 -6.50 24.51
N GLY A 92 -8.02 -6.29 25.30
CA GLY A 92 -9.03 -5.24 25.06
C GLY A 92 -9.95 -5.47 23.85
N VAL A 93 -9.79 -6.59 23.13
CA VAL A 93 -10.74 -7.06 22.11
C VAL A 93 -11.78 -7.97 22.77
N GLY A 94 -12.75 -7.37 23.46
CA GLY A 94 -13.77 -8.08 24.24
C GLY A 94 -15.00 -8.53 23.46
N PHE A 95 -15.63 -9.61 23.92
CA PHE A 95 -16.92 -10.09 23.42
C PHE A 95 -17.80 -10.59 24.57
N SER A 96 -19.08 -10.77 24.24
CA SER A 96 -20.09 -11.35 25.11
C SER A 96 -20.89 -12.39 24.34
N ALA A 97 -21.34 -13.47 24.98
CA ALA A 97 -22.14 -14.50 24.34
C ALA A 97 -23.26 -15.02 25.23
N ILE A 98 -24.28 -15.57 24.58
CA ILE A 98 -25.43 -16.22 25.23
C ILE A 98 -25.83 -17.46 24.43
N GLY A 99 -26.37 -18.47 25.10
CA GLY A 99 -26.99 -19.61 24.42
C GLY A 99 -28.12 -19.15 23.50
N ARG A 100 -28.12 -19.62 22.24
CA ARG A 100 -29.17 -19.27 21.27
C ARG A 100 -30.56 -19.67 21.73
N LEU A 101 -30.68 -20.84 22.37
CA LEU A 101 -31.95 -21.31 22.92
C LEU A 101 -32.44 -20.39 24.04
N GLU A 102 -31.55 -20.03 24.97
CA GLU A 102 -31.85 -19.11 26.08
C GLU A 102 -32.33 -17.75 25.56
N LEU A 103 -31.62 -17.18 24.58
CA LEU A 103 -32.02 -15.93 23.94
C LEU A 103 -33.40 -16.03 23.30
N LEU A 104 -33.72 -17.14 22.63
CA LEU A 104 -35.04 -17.35 22.02
C LEU A 104 -36.14 -17.45 23.08
N ILE A 105 -35.91 -18.15 24.19
CA ILE A 105 -36.88 -18.27 25.29
C ILE A 105 -37.19 -16.89 25.86
N ILE A 106 -36.17 -16.09 26.19
CA ILE A 106 -36.34 -14.72 26.70
C ILE A 106 -37.18 -13.88 25.73
N LEU A 107 -36.87 -13.93 24.43
CA LEU A 107 -37.60 -13.15 23.43
C LEU A 107 -39.02 -13.66 23.19
N GLN A 108 -39.26 -14.98 23.28
CA GLN A 108 -40.61 -15.56 23.18
C GLN A 108 -41.49 -15.10 24.35
N ASP A 109 -41.00 -15.28 25.58
CA ASP A 109 -41.72 -14.90 26.80
C ASP A 109 -42.01 -13.39 26.79
N ARG A 110 -41.04 -12.59 26.32
CA ARG A 110 -41.20 -11.15 26.19
C ARG A 110 -42.22 -10.76 25.12
N ALA A 111 -42.22 -11.43 23.97
CA ALA A 111 -43.20 -11.19 22.90
C ALA A 111 -44.63 -11.51 23.36
N GLU A 112 -44.82 -12.64 24.07
CA GLU A 112 -46.11 -13.01 24.65
C GLU A 112 -46.56 -12.01 25.73
N ALA A 113 -45.64 -11.57 26.59
CA ALA A 113 -45.94 -10.61 27.66
C ALA A 113 -46.44 -9.24 27.13
N VAL A 114 -45.99 -8.82 25.94
CA VAL A 114 -46.50 -7.60 25.28
C VAL A 114 -47.70 -7.87 24.37
N GLY A 115 -48.21 -9.11 24.34
CA GLY A 115 -49.43 -9.49 23.63
C GLY A 115 -49.23 -9.76 22.13
N ALA A 116 -48.07 -10.27 21.71
CA ALA A 116 -47.89 -10.84 20.38
C ALA A 116 -48.41 -12.30 20.34
N GLU A 117 -48.99 -12.71 19.22
CA GLU A 117 -49.42 -14.09 18.99
C GLU A 117 -48.25 -14.91 18.43
N LEU A 118 -47.83 -15.97 19.11
CA LEU A 118 -46.79 -16.89 18.61
C LEU A 118 -47.43 -18.21 18.16
N VAL A 119 -47.18 -18.60 16.92
CA VAL A 119 -47.66 -19.84 16.32
C VAL A 119 -46.45 -20.65 15.87
N PHE A 120 -46.29 -21.86 16.43
CA PHE A 120 -45.21 -22.79 16.11
C PHE A 120 -45.72 -23.97 15.27
N ASP A 121 -44.81 -24.84 14.82
CA ASP A 121 -45.13 -26.05 14.07
C ASP A 121 -45.97 -25.76 12.80
N THR A 122 -45.81 -24.57 12.23
CA THR A 122 -46.64 -24.07 11.13
C THR A 122 -45.76 -23.51 10.01
N LEU A 123 -45.72 -24.22 8.89
CA LEU A 123 -45.04 -23.77 7.68
C LEU A 123 -45.98 -22.86 6.88
N ILE A 124 -45.47 -21.70 6.46
CA ILE A 124 -46.13 -20.83 5.47
C ILE A 124 -45.53 -21.15 4.11
N ASP A 125 -46.31 -21.77 3.23
CA ASP A 125 -45.92 -22.16 1.87
C ASP A 125 -46.49 -21.21 0.78
N ASP A 126 -47.53 -20.45 1.11
CA ASP A 126 -48.11 -19.39 0.26
C ASP A 126 -48.17 -18.06 1.01
N ILE A 127 -47.29 -17.13 0.64
CA ILE A 127 -47.25 -15.80 1.25
C ILE A 127 -48.38 -14.88 0.77
N ASP A 128 -48.96 -15.15 -0.40
CA ASP A 128 -50.04 -14.34 -0.96
C ASP A 128 -51.36 -14.60 -0.24
N ALA A 129 -51.45 -15.71 0.50
CA ALA A 129 -52.58 -16.03 1.39
C ALA A 129 -52.60 -15.22 2.70
N LEU A 130 -51.52 -14.49 3.04
CA LEU A 130 -51.48 -13.64 4.23
C LEU A 130 -52.15 -12.29 3.97
N ASP A 131 -53.33 -12.08 4.55
CA ASP A 131 -54.03 -10.80 4.54
C ASP A 131 -53.61 -9.93 5.74
N ALA A 132 -52.61 -9.08 5.53
CA ALA A 132 -52.04 -8.21 6.56
C ALA A 132 -51.64 -6.83 6.02
N ASP A 133 -51.71 -5.80 6.88
CA ASP A 133 -51.23 -4.46 6.54
C ASP A 133 -49.69 -4.43 6.34
N LEU A 134 -48.95 -5.32 7.01
CA LEU A 134 -47.50 -5.49 6.90
C LEU A 134 -47.10 -6.95 7.07
N VAL A 135 -46.26 -7.45 6.16
CA VAL A 135 -45.66 -8.79 6.23
C VAL A 135 -44.14 -8.68 6.37
N ILE A 136 -43.55 -9.33 7.37
CA ILE A 136 -42.10 -9.30 7.63
C ILE A 136 -41.50 -10.68 7.44
N GLY A 137 -40.56 -10.82 6.51
CA GLY A 137 -39.73 -12.01 6.36
C GLY A 137 -38.53 -11.98 7.30
N ALA A 138 -38.52 -12.88 8.29
CA ALA A 138 -37.51 -13.04 9.33
C ALA A 138 -37.08 -14.52 9.49
N ASP A 139 -37.40 -15.35 8.51
CA ASP A 139 -37.19 -16.81 8.44
C ASP A 139 -35.82 -17.19 7.83
N GLY A 140 -34.91 -16.23 7.78
CA GLY A 140 -33.50 -16.41 7.49
C GLY A 140 -33.20 -16.70 6.01
N LEU A 141 -32.10 -17.42 5.76
CA LEU A 141 -31.57 -17.62 4.42
C LEU A 141 -32.61 -18.21 3.45
N ASN A 142 -33.54 -19.04 3.90
CA ASN A 142 -34.53 -19.68 3.03
C ASN A 142 -35.87 -18.92 3.01
N SER A 143 -35.83 -17.60 3.18
CA SER A 143 -37.04 -16.80 3.38
C SER A 143 -38.10 -17.00 2.31
N VAL A 144 -39.29 -17.45 2.71
CA VAL A 144 -40.43 -17.66 1.80
C VAL A 144 -40.95 -16.33 1.27
N VAL A 145 -40.87 -15.26 2.07
CA VAL A 145 -41.23 -13.90 1.65
C VAL A 145 -40.35 -13.44 0.50
N ARG A 146 -39.03 -13.69 0.59
CA ARG A 146 -38.09 -13.35 -0.48
C ARG A 146 -38.27 -14.25 -1.71
N GLN A 147 -38.50 -15.54 -1.49
CA GLN A 147 -38.62 -16.53 -2.57
C GLN A 147 -39.92 -16.41 -3.38
N ALA A 148 -40.97 -15.82 -2.82
CA ALA A 148 -42.23 -15.58 -3.54
C ALA A 148 -42.07 -14.56 -4.68
N THR A 149 -41.20 -13.55 -4.51
CA THR A 149 -40.97 -12.49 -5.50
C THR A 149 -39.47 -12.12 -5.59
N PRO A 150 -38.60 -13.04 -6.04
CA PRO A 150 -37.14 -12.86 -5.98
C PRO A 150 -36.66 -11.67 -6.83
N GLU A 151 -37.33 -11.41 -7.95
CA GLU A 151 -37.02 -10.27 -8.83
C GLU A 151 -37.31 -8.92 -8.17
N ALA A 152 -38.34 -8.84 -7.32
CA ALA A 152 -38.69 -7.59 -6.65
C ALA A 152 -37.64 -7.19 -5.61
N PHE A 153 -37.06 -8.17 -4.92
CA PHE A 153 -36.00 -7.95 -3.93
C PHE A 153 -34.60 -7.85 -4.55
N GLY A 154 -34.41 -8.30 -5.79
CA GLY A 154 -33.11 -8.29 -6.46
C GLY A 154 -32.07 -9.10 -5.69
N ALA A 155 -32.44 -10.31 -5.26
CA ALA A 155 -31.60 -11.14 -4.41
C ALA A 155 -30.42 -11.76 -5.17
N THR A 156 -29.22 -11.61 -4.62
CA THR A 156 -27.99 -12.26 -5.09
C THR A 156 -27.43 -13.17 -4.01
N VAL A 157 -27.05 -14.39 -4.37
CA VAL A 157 -26.45 -15.36 -3.45
C VAL A 157 -25.20 -15.95 -4.10
N GLU A 158 -24.08 -15.82 -3.40
CA GLU A 158 -22.79 -16.40 -3.81
C GLU A 158 -22.21 -17.18 -2.63
N ASN A 159 -21.80 -18.42 -2.82
CA ASN A 159 -21.26 -19.24 -1.74
C ASN A 159 -19.74 -19.07 -1.62
N MET A 160 -19.25 -19.05 -0.39
CA MET A 160 -17.84 -19.26 -0.08
C MET A 160 -17.38 -20.65 -0.48
N THR A 161 -16.09 -20.82 -0.78
CA THR A 161 -15.54 -22.14 -1.13
C THR A 161 -15.25 -22.96 0.13
N ASN A 162 -14.75 -22.28 1.17
CA ASN A 162 -14.60 -22.83 2.51
C ASN A 162 -15.91 -23.46 3.04
N ARG A 163 -15.71 -24.50 3.85
CA ARG A 163 -16.80 -25.22 4.52
C ARG A 163 -16.64 -25.12 6.02
N PHE A 164 -17.76 -24.97 6.72
CA PHE A 164 -17.80 -24.97 8.17
C PHE A 164 -18.82 -25.97 8.71
N ALA A 165 -18.55 -26.49 9.92
CA ALA A 165 -19.46 -27.31 10.70
C ALA A 165 -19.55 -26.75 12.13
N TRP A 166 -20.77 -26.64 12.65
CA TRP A 166 -21.04 -25.99 13.94
C TRP A 166 -21.39 -27.02 15.01
N PHE A 167 -20.51 -27.19 15.99
CA PHE A 167 -20.68 -28.05 17.15
C PHE A 167 -20.80 -27.23 18.45
N GLY A 168 -21.19 -27.92 19.52
CA GLY A 168 -21.02 -27.48 20.89
C GLY A 168 -20.00 -28.35 21.62
N THR A 169 -19.65 -28.00 22.84
CA THR A 169 -18.87 -28.84 23.75
C THR A 169 -19.16 -28.44 25.20
N ASP A 170 -19.02 -29.38 26.12
CA ASP A 170 -19.14 -29.19 27.58
C ASP A 170 -17.86 -28.64 28.22
N ARG A 171 -16.86 -28.31 27.41
CA ARG A 171 -15.64 -27.62 27.82
C ARG A 171 -15.85 -26.09 27.80
N PRO A 172 -15.70 -25.38 28.92
CA PRO A 172 -15.68 -23.92 28.92
C PRO A 172 -14.37 -23.37 28.35
N PHE A 173 -14.44 -22.29 27.58
CA PHE A 173 -13.28 -21.51 27.14
C PHE A 173 -13.31 -20.10 27.75
N ASP A 174 -12.15 -19.58 28.15
CA ASP A 174 -12.03 -18.31 28.89
C ASP A 174 -12.18 -17.06 28.02
N THR A 175 -11.91 -17.20 26.73
CA THR A 175 -11.96 -16.12 25.74
C THR A 175 -12.54 -16.64 24.44
N LEU A 176 -12.99 -15.73 23.59
CA LEU A 176 -13.16 -16.06 22.18
C LEU A 176 -11.79 -16.38 21.60
N THR A 177 -11.67 -17.60 21.08
CA THR A 177 -10.41 -18.11 20.55
C THR A 177 -10.61 -18.63 19.13
N GLN A 178 -9.65 -18.30 18.26
CA GLN A 178 -9.47 -18.95 16.96
C GLN A 178 -8.26 -19.86 17.08
N THR A 179 -8.41 -21.14 16.78
CA THR A 179 -7.30 -22.10 16.79
C THR A 179 -7.06 -22.64 15.41
N PHE A 180 -5.87 -22.34 14.88
CA PHE A 180 -5.43 -22.76 13.56
C PHE A 180 -4.52 -23.98 13.69
N VAL A 181 -4.77 -25.00 12.89
CA VAL A 181 -4.02 -26.25 12.88
C VAL A 181 -3.39 -26.44 11.50
N ARG A 182 -2.06 -26.61 11.49
CA ARG A 182 -1.30 -27.04 10.31
C ARG A 182 -1.45 -28.55 10.17
N HIS A 183 -1.99 -29.02 9.05
CA HIS A 183 -2.21 -30.45 8.82
C HIS A 183 -1.86 -30.86 7.38
N PRO A 184 -1.26 -32.04 7.14
CA PRO A 184 -0.81 -32.45 5.80
C PRO A 184 -1.89 -32.54 4.73
N LYS A 185 -3.15 -32.69 5.13
CA LYS A 185 -4.31 -32.75 4.23
C LYS A 185 -5.02 -31.39 4.07
N GLY A 186 -4.44 -30.29 4.54
CA GLY A 186 -5.02 -28.94 4.49
C GLY A 186 -5.20 -28.34 5.88
N ALA A 187 -5.05 -27.02 5.99
CA ALA A 187 -5.17 -26.31 7.25
C ALA A 187 -6.63 -26.27 7.74
N MET A 188 -6.82 -26.26 9.07
CA MET A 188 -8.14 -26.17 9.70
C MET A 188 -8.16 -25.06 10.74
N ASN A 189 -9.33 -24.44 10.94
CA ASN A 189 -9.57 -23.45 11.98
C ASN A 189 -10.72 -23.92 12.89
N ALA A 190 -10.60 -23.71 14.20
CA ALA A 190 -11.70 -23.81 15.15
C ALA A 190 -11.96 -22.46 15.83
N HIS A 191 -13.18 -21.96 15.67
CA HIS A 191 -13.71 -20.81 16.40
C HIS A 191 -14.51 -21.31 17.61
N HIS A 192 -14.03 -21.00 18.81
CA HIS A 192 -14.66 -21.45 20.05
C HIS A 192 -14.74 -20.38 21.13
N TYR A 193 -15.80 -20.45 21.93
CA TYR A 193 -16.08 -19.55 23.04
C TYR A 193 -17.19 -20.13 23.93
N ARG A 194 -17.15 -19.84 25.23
CA ARG A 194 -18.26 -20.19 26.14
C ARG A 194 -19.47 -19.28 25.93
N TYR A 195 -20.66 -19.84 26.05
CA TYR A 195 -21.93 -19.08 26.00
C TYR A 195 -22.84 -19.36 27.19
N ALA A 196 -22.46 -20.32 28.03
CA ALA A 196 -23.00 -20.60 29.36
C ALA A 196 -21.84 -21.14 30.23
N PRO A 197 -22.00 -21.20 31.57
CA PRO A 197 -20.93 -21.61 32.48
C PRO A 197 -20.27 -22.97 32.17
N ASP A 198 -21.04 -23.90 31.63
CA ASP A 198 -20.65 -25.29 31.34
C ASP A 198 -20.75 -25.66 29.85
N MET A 199 -20.97 -24.67 28.96
CA MET A 199 -21.19 -24.94 27.53
C MET A 199 -20.52 -23.91 26.62
N SER A 200 -19.93 -24.43 25.54
CA SER A 200 -19.23 -23.64 24.53
C SER A 200 -19.66 -23.95 23.11
N THR A 201 -19.53 -22.95 22.25
CA THR A 201 -19.59 -23.10 20.80
C THR A 201 -18.24 -23.62 20.30
N PHE A 202 -18.27 -24.50 19.30
CA PHE A 202 -17.08 -24.99 18.59
C PHE A 202 -17.38 -25.09 17.08
N ILE A 203 -16.99 -24.09 16.30
CA ILE A 203 -17.20 -24.06 14.85
C ILE A 203 -15.89 -24.43 14.17
N VAL A 204 -15.89 -25.50 13.39
CA VAL A 204 -14.73 -25.90 12.58
C VAL A 204 -14.90 -25.38 11.17
N GLU A 205 -13.85 -24.80 10.60
CA GLU A 205 -13.79 -24.30 9.23
C GLU A 205 -12.56 -24.87 8.51
N ILE A 206 -12.73 -25.18 7.22
CA ILE A 206 -11.69 -25.79 6.37
C ILE A 206 -11.80 -25.27 4.93
N GLU A 207 -10.64 -25.12 4.28
CA GLU A 207 -10.55 -24.79 2.86
C GLU A 207 -11.05 -25.93 1.97
N GLU A 208 -11.54 -25.61 0.76
CA GLU A 208 -12.20 -26.59 -0.12
C GLU A 208 -11.29 -27.78 -0.46
N GLY A 209 -10.01 -27.52 -0.79
CA GLY A 209 -9.05 -28.59 -1.07
C GLY A 209 -8.86 -29.51 0.14
N GLY A 210 -8.82 -28.93 1.33
CA GLY A 210 -8.70 -29.67 2.58
C GLY A 210 -9.93 -30.54 2.86
N PHE A 211 -11.13 -30.02 2.63
CA PHE A 211 -12.37 -30.75 2.83
C PHE A 211 -12.39 -32.11 2.12
N PHE A 212 -12.03 -32.12 0.83
CA PHE A 212 -11.99 -33.36 0.04
C PHE A 212 -10.79 -34.24 0.39
N ALA A 213 -9.63 -33.64 0.68
CA ALA A 213 -8.44 -34.40 1.06
C ALA A 213 -8.62 -35.14 2.39
N HIS A 214 -9.35 -34.55 3.33
CA HIS A 214 -9.75 -35.18 4.59
C HIS A 214 -10.84 -36.25 4.41
N GLY A 215 -11.58 -36.23 3.29
CA GLY A 215 -12.66 -37.17 3.00
C GLY A 215 -13.98 -36.85 3.71
N PHE A 216 -14.16 -35.59 4.15
CA PHE A 216 -15.37 -35.15 4.84
C PHE A 216 -16.63 -35.21 3.97
N ASP A 217 -16.48 -35.27 2.64
CA ASP A 217 -17.58 -35.49 1.69
C ASP A 217 -18.24 -36.87 1.83
N LYS A 218 -17.55 -37.82 2.48
CA LYS A 218 -17.99 -39.21 2.66
C LYS A 218 -18.30 -39.55 4.12
N MET A 219 -18.10 -38.61 5.04
CA MET A 219 -18.32 -38.81 6.47
C MET A 219 -19.74 -38.40 6.84
N ASP A 220 -20.37 -39.17 7.73
CA ASP A 220 -21.57 -38.72 8.43
C ASP A 220 -21.22 -37.77 9.59
N GLU A 221 -22.24 -37.30 10.31
CA GLU A 221 -22.10 -36.34 11.41
C GLU A 221 -21.26 -36.92 12.58
N ASP A 222 -21.37 -38.22 12.84
CA ASP A 222 -20.67 -38.91 13.94
C ASP A 222 -19.19 -39.09 13.61
N GLN A 223 -18.91 -39.53 12.39
CA GLN A 223 -17.55 -39.67 11.85
C GLN A 223 -16.86 -38.31 11.78
N THR A 224 -17.57 -37.28 11.32
CA THR A 224 -17.05 -35.91 11.26
C THR A 224 -16.68 -35.41 12.66
N ALA A 225 -17.58 -35.56 13.64
CA ALA A 225 -17.33 -35.12 15.01
C ALA A 225 -16.11 -35.84 15.61
N ALA A 226 -16.03 -37.17 15.47
CA ALA A 226 -14.90 -37.94 15.97
C ALA A 226 -13.56 -37.55 15.32
N TYR A 227 -13.56 -37.27 14.01
CA TYR A 227 -12.36 -36.81 13.31
C TYR A 227 -11.93 -35.40 13.77
N CYS A 228 -12.88 -34.48 13.92
CA CYS A 228 -12.59 -33.15 14.45
C CYS A 228 -12.09 -33.22 15.91
N GLU A 229 -12.60 -34.13 16.73
CA GLU A 229 -12.09 -34.37 18.09
C GLU A 229 -10.62 -34.83 18.08
N GLU A 230 -10.20 -35.62 17.09
CA GLU A 230 -8.80 -36.04 16.93
C GLU A 230 -7.92 -34.86 16.52
N VAL A 231 -8.33 -34.08 15.50
CA VAL A 231 -7.56 -32.92 15.01
C VAL A 231 -7.39 -31.84 16.09
N PHE A 232 -8.43 -31.62 16.89
CA PHE A 232 -8.45 -30.60 17.93
C PHE A 232 -8.31 -31.17 19.35
N ALA A 233 -7.67 -32.35 19.49
CA ALA A 233 -7.54 -33.03 20.78
C ALA A 233 -6.87 -32.15 21.85
N ASP A 234 -5.85 -31.37 21.47
CA ASP A 234 -5.15 -30.44 22.38
C ASP A 234 -6.04 -29.27 22.84
N VAL A 235 -7.03 -28.88 22.01
CA VAL A 235 -7.97 -27.80 22.32
C VAL A 235 -9.11 -28.31 23.19
N LEU A 236 -9.60 -29.53 22.93
CA LEU A 236 -10.73 -30.13 23.62
C LEU A 236 -10.33 -30.83 24.92
N GLU A 237 -9.07 -31.24 25.07
CA GLU A 237 -8.52 -31.99 26.21
C GLU A 237 -9.42 -33.16 26.65
N GLY A 238 -9.94 -33.91 25.67
CA GLY A 238 -10.80 -35.08 25.89
C GLY A 238 -12.31 -34.78 25.98
N ALA A 239 -12.73 -33.52 25.96
CA ALA A 239 -14.14 -33.14 25.83
C ALA A 239 -14.71 -33.58 24.48
N LYS A 240 -16.02 -33.85 24.44
CA LYS A 240 -16.71 -34.33 23.23
C LYS A 240 -17.40 -33.21 22.48
N LEU A 241 -17.49 -33.37 21.16
CA LEU A 241 -18.27 -32.47 20.31
C LEU A 241 -19.74 -32.87 20.35
N ILE A 242 -20.58 -31.90 20.71
CA ILE A 242 -22.03 -32.01 20.77
C ILE A 242 -22.58 -31.62 19.40
N LYS A 243 -23.41 -32.50 18.84
CA LYS A 243 -23.96 -32.40 17.49
C LYS A 243 -25.37 -31.80 17.52
N ASN A 244 -25.70 -30.96 16.54
CA ASN A 244 -27.04 -30.40 16.34
C ASN A 244 -27.28 -30.06 14.87
N LYS A 245 -27.34 -31.08 14.00
CA LYS A 245 -27.28 -30.94 12.53
C LYS A 245 -25.99 -30.22 12.09
N SER A 246 -24.89 -30.61 12.72
CA SER A 246 -23.51 -30.16 12.55
C SER A 246 -22.90 -30.69 11.25
N VAL A 247 -23.57 -30.42 10.14
CA VAL A 247 -23.13 -30.80 8.80
C VAL A 247 -22.25 -29.71 8.19
N TRP A 248 -21.35 -30.10 7.30
CA TRP A 248 -20.51 -29.18 6.54
C TRP A 248 -21.35 -28.32 5.58
N ARG A 249 -21.20 -27.00 5.68
CA ARG A 249 -21.92 -26.02 4.86
C ARG A 249 -20.97 -25.00 4.29
N GLN A 250 -21.27 -24.52 3.10
CA GLN A 250 -20.64 -23.31 2.56
C GLN A 250 -21.42 -22.10 3.07
N PHE A 251 -20.71 -21.04 3.45
CA PHE A 251 -21.37 -19.82 3.90
C PHE A 251 -21.92 -19.05 2.68
N PRO A 252 -23.23 -18.75 2.65
CA PRO A 252 -23.84 -17.99 1.56
C PRO A 252 -23.71 -16.50 1.82
N LYS A 253 -23.16 -15.75 0.85
CA LYS A 253 -23.15 -14.29 0.79
C LYS A 253 -24.43 -13.84 0.09
N LEU A 254 -25.48 -13.58 0.86
CA LEU A 254 -26.76 -13.06 0.39
C LEU A 254 -26.77 -11.53 0.46
N TRP A 255 -27.26 -10.89 -0.59
CA TRP A 255 -27.64 -9.48 -0.58
C TRP A 255 -28.87 -9.23 -1.45
N CYS A 256 -29.86 -8.53 -0.91
CA CYS A 256 -30.99 -8.00 -1.67
C CYS A 256 -30.81 -6.50 -1.96
N GLU A 257 -30.95 -6.11 -3.23
CA GLU A 257 -30.90 -4.70 -3.64
C GLU A 257 -32.14 -3.90 -3.20
N ASN A 258 -33.29 -4.57 -3.04
CA ASN A 258 -34.47 -4.00 -2.40
C ASN A 258 -34.81 -4.83 -1.16
N TRP A 259 -35.15 -4.14 -0.07
CA TRP A 259 -35.49 -4.74 1.22
C TRP A 259 -37.00 -4.80 1.44
N VAL A 260 -37.76 -4.14 0.57
CA VAL A 260 -39.22 -4.01 0.65
C VAL A 260 -39.86 -4.24 -0.71
N SER A 261 -41.08 -4.79 -0.72
CA SER A 261 -41.89 -4.99 -1.91
C SER A 261 -43.38 -4.97 -1.54
N GLY A 262 -44.13 -4.00 -2.06
CA GLY A 262 -45.53 -3.81 -1.65
C GLY A 262 -45.64 -3.54 -0.15
N ASN A 263 -46.42 -4.36 0.56
CA ASN A 263 -46.55 -4.34 2.02
C ASN A 263 -45.56 -5.28 2.73
N ARG A 264 -44.52 -5.78 2.03
CA ARG A 264 -43.56 -6.78 2.56
C ARG A 264 -42.22 -6.13 2.87
N ALA A 265 -41.60 -6.55 3.97
CA ALA A 265 -40.24 -6.19 4.36
C ALA A 265 -39.41 -7.44 4.69
N LEU A 266 -38.11 -7.40 4.47
CA LEU A 266 -37.18 -8.45 4.88
C LEU A 266 -36.19 -7.91 5.93
N ILE A 267 -35.84 -8.74 6.92
CA ILE A 267 -34.87 -8.38 7.98
C ILE A 267 -33.87 -9.52 8.25
N GLY A 268 -32.67 -9.18 8.74
CA GLY A 268 -31.64 -10.18 9.08
C GLY A 268 -31.25 -11.07 7.90
N ASP A 269 -31.01 -12.36 8.18
CA ASP A 269 -30.57 -13.34 7.17
C ASP A 269 -31.59 -13.57 6.04
N ALA A 270 -32.80 -13.00 6.12
CA ALA A 270 -33.76 -12.99 5.02
C ALA A 270 -33.39 -11.98 3.92
N VAL A 271 -32.62 -10.94 4.23
CA VAL A 271 -32.28 -9.83 3.30
C VAL A 271 -30.79 -9.70 3.01
N HIS A 272 -29.94 -10.01 3.98
CA HIS A 272 -28.49 -10.02 3.82
C HIS A 272 -27.86 -10.98 4.83
N THR A 273 -26.69 -11.53 4.52
CA THR A 273 -25.93 -12.35 5.48
C THR A 273 -24.57 -11.71 5.75
N ALA A 274 -24.02 -11.98 6.94
CA ALA A 274 -22.67 -11.57 7.31
C ALA A 274 -21.93 -12.75 7.93
N HIS A 275 -20.74 -13.05 7.40
CA HIS A 275 -19.89 -14.11 7.92
C HIS A 275 -19.56 -13.87 9.40
N PHE A 276 -19.58 -14.94 10.20
CA PHE A 276 -19.36 -14.87 11.65
C PHE A 276 -17.99 -14.31 12.05
N SER A 277 -17.08 -14.15 11.08
CA SER A 277 -15.77 -13.51 11.27
C SER A 277 -15.79 -12.02 11.67
N ILE A 278 -16.84 -11.23 11.41
CA ILE A 278 -16.86 -9.78 11.79
C ILE A 278 -18.00 -9.43 12.73
N GLY A 279 -18.79 -10.42 13.16
CA GLY A 279 -19.86 -10.21 14.12
C GLY A 279 -21.03 -11.14 13.88
N SER A 280 -22.06 -10.97 14.70
CA SER A 280 -23.24 -11.84 14.69
C SER A 280 -24.33 -11.32 13.76
N GLY A 281 -24.80 -12.19 12.86
CA GLY A 281 -26.01 -11.94 12.08
C GLY A 281 -27.24 -11.66 12.97
N THR A 282 -27.25 -12.17 14.21
CA THR A 282 -28.29 -11.83 15.19
C THR A 282 -28.29 -10.34 15.52
N ARG A 283 -27.12 -9.72 15.70
CA ARG A 283 -27.03 -8.27 15.93
C ARG A 283 -27.65 -7.50 14.78
N LEU A 284 -27.27 -7.83 13.54
CA LEU A 284 -27.79 -7.14 12.36
C LEU A 284 -29.31 -7.30 12.25
N ALA A 285 -29.83 -8.51 12.51
CA ALA A 285 -31.27 -8.76 12.51
C ALA A 285 -32.03 -7.91 13.56
N LEU A 286 -31.46 -7.74 14.76
CA LEU A 286 -32.06 -6.88 15.80
C LEU A 286 -31.99 -5.39 15.43
N GLU A 287 -30.88 -4.92 14.87
CA GLU A 287 -30.75 -3.54 14.37
C GLU A 287 -31.69 -3.26 13.19
N ASP A 288 -31.91 -4.25 12.31
CA ASP A 288 -32.85 -4.17 11.21
C ASP A 288 -34.30 -4.05 11.73
N ALA A 289 -34.66 -4.84 12.74
CA ALA A 289 -35.96 -4.75 13.42
C ALA A 289 -36.20 -3.35 14.02
N ILE A 290 -35.20 -2.80 14.72
CA ILE A 290 -35.28 -1.45 15.31
C ILE A 290 -35.52 -0.40 14.21
N ALA A 291 -34.72 -0.44 13.15
CA ALA A 291 -34.84 0.52 12.07
C ALA A 291 -36.19 0.44 11.35
N LEU A 292 -36.72 -0.77 11.14
CA LEU A 292 -38.03 -0.97 10.54
C LEU A 292 -39.14 -0.35 11.42
N VAL A 293 -39.15 -0.63 12.71
CA VAL A 293 -40.18 -0.11 13.63
C VAL A 293 -40.07 1.40 13.81
N GLU A 294 -38.86 1.96 13.90
CA GLU A 294 -38.66 3.41 13.95
C GLU A 294 -39.16 4.11 12.68
N ALA A 295 -38.93 3.52 11.51
CA ALA A 295 -39.47 4.04 10.25
C ALA A 295 -41.02 4.02 10.26
N MET A 296 -41.64 2.93 10.71
CA MET A 296 -43.11 2.83 10.83
C MET A 296 -43.71 3.87 11.77
N LYS A 297 -43.05 4.15 12.90
CA LYS A 297 -43.51 5.15 13.88
C LYS A 297 -43.54 6.56 13.30
N ARG A 298 -42.58 6.89 12.43
CA ARG A 298 -42.39 8.25 11.91
C ARG A 298 -43.19 8.56 10.65
N SER A 299 -43.67 7.53 9.97
CA SER A 299 -44.42 7.68 8.71
C SER A 299 -45.94 7.81 8.93
N ALA A 300 -46.65 8.30 7.91
CA ALA A 300 -48.11 8.39 7.90
C ALA A 300 -48.76 7.14 7.27
N THR A 301 -48.07 6.49 6.34
CA THR A 301 -48.51 5.25 5.69
C THR A 301 -47.47 4.13 5.82
N VAL A 302 -47.89 2.88 5.59
CA VAL A 302 -46.98 1.71 5.56
C VAL A 302 -45.96 1.84 4.44
N GLU A 303 -46.39 2.26 3.25
CA GLU A 303 -45.54 2.47 2.08
C GLU A 303 -44.42 3.49 2.37
N GLU A 304 -44.75 4.63 2.98
CA GLU A 304 -43.77 5.62 3.41
C GLU A 304 -42.81 5.06 4.47
N GLY A 305 -43.32 4.26 5.41
CA GLY A 305 -42.50 3.58 6.42
C GLY A 305 -41.49 2.62 5.80
N LEU A 306 -41.92 1.81 4.83
CA LEU A 306 -41.10 0.81 4.16
C LEU A 306 -40.02 1.47 3.31
N ALA A 307 -40.38 2.53 2.57
CA ALA A 307 -39.42 3.34 1.83
C ALA A 307 -38.38 3.98 2.77
N ALA A 308 -38.79 4.52 3.92
CA ALA A 308 -37.89 5.11 4.90
C ALA A 308 -36.97 4.08 5.56
N TYR A 309 -37.47 2.87 5.84
CA TYR A 309 -36.67 1.75 6.37
C TYR A 309 -35.53 1.40 5.41
N GLN A 310 -35.86 1.14 4.13
CA GLN A 310 -34.86 0.84 3.11
C GLN A 310 -33.83 1.98 2.97
N ALA A 311 -34.31 3.22 2.81
CA ALA A 311 -33.45 4.37 2.57
C ALA A 311 -32.47 4.65 3.73
N SER A 312 -32.90 4.43 4.98
CA SER A 312 -32.08 4.71 6.16
C SER A 312 -31.16 3.55 6.56
N ARG A 313 -31.65 2.30 6.49
CA ARG A 313 -30.94 1.15 7.03
C ARG A 313 -29.99 0.50 6.02
N GLN A 314 -30.41 0.36 4.76
CA GLN A 314 -29.64 -0.36 3.75
C GLN A 314 -28.21 0.19 3.58
N PRO A 315 -27.95 1.52 3.51
CA PRO A 315 -26.58 2.02 3.36
C PRO A 315 -25.67 1.69 4.54
N ILE A 316 -26.22 1.60 5.76
CA ILE A 316 -25.47 1.25 6.98
C ILE A 316 -25.12 -0.24 6.96
N ALA A 317 -26.11 -1.09 6.67
CA ALA A 317 -25.91 -2.54 6.56
C ALA A 317 -24.93 -2.89 5.44
N LYS A 318 -25.04 -2.25 4.27
CA LYS A 318 -24.14 -2.46 3.11
C LYS A 318 -22.67 -2.26 3.51
N LYS A 319 -22.36 -1.21 4.28
CA LYS A 319 -20.98 -0.98 4.76
C LYS A 319 -20.48 -2.10 5.67
N ILE A 320 -21.34 -2.70 6.49
CA ILE A 320 -20.98 -3.82 7.39
C ILE A 320 -20.81 -5.10 6.59
N VAL A 321 -21.74 -5.41 5.69
CA VAL A 321 -21.70 -6.61 4.82
C VAL A 321 -20.52 -6.56 3.85
N THR A 322 -20.21 -5.41 3.26
CA THR A 322 -19.00 -5.25 2.42
C THR A 322 -17.74 -5.58 3.22
N ALA A 323 -17.62 -5.08 4.45
CA ALA A 323 -16.48 -5.43 5.30
C ALA A 323 -16.46 -6.92 5.62
N ALA A 324 -17.62 -7.53 5.93
CA ALA A 324 -17.78 -8.98 6.15
C ALA A 324 -17.22 -9.77 4.96
N ASN A 325 -17.62 -9.41 3.74
CA ASN A 325 -17.15 -10.03 2.51
C ASN A 325 -15.64 -9.84 2.28
N THR A 326 -15.07 -8.69 2.64
CA THR A 326 -13.60 -8.50 2.60
C THR A 326 -12.89 -9.46 3.56
N SER A 327 -13.41 -9.66 4.77
CA SER A 327 -12.85 -10.64 5.71
C SER A 327 -13.03 -12.07 5.22
N CYS A 328 -14.11 -12.40 4.52
CA CYS A 328 -14.30 -13.73 3.94
C CYS A 328 -13.12 -14.12 3.03
N ALA A 329 -12.64 -13.18 2.20
CA ALA A 329 -11.50 -13.44 1.33
C ALA A 329 -10.21 -13.82 2.08
N TRP A 330 -10.04 -13.33 3.32
CA TRP A 330 -8.95 -13.75 4.19
C TRP A 330 -9.12 -15.21 4.65
N TYR A 331 -10.36 -15.61 4.97
CA TYR A 331 -10.67 -16.99 5.38
C TYR A 331 -10.51 -17.97 4.22
N GLU A 332 -10.86 -17.62 2.98
CA GLU A 332 -10.66 -18.50 1.80
C GLU A 332 -9.19 -18.89 1.56
N THR A 333 -8.24 -18.21 2.22
CA THR A 333 -6.80 -18.40 2.04
C THR A 333 -6.04 -18.47 3.36
N PHE A 334 -6.70 -18.81 4.48
CA PHE A 334 -6.02 -18.78 5.78
C PHE A 334 -4.88 -19.80 5.86
N GLY A 335 -4.90 -20.88 5.08
CA GLY A 335 -3.84 -21.88 4.96
C GLY A 335 -2.51 -21.30 4.45
N GLU A 336 -2.55 -20.28 3.60
CA GLU A 336 -1.34 -19.54 3.19
C GLU A 336 -0.88 -18.57 4.29
N ARG A 337 -1.82 -18.08 5.10
CA ARG A 337 -1.55 -17.11 6.17
C ARG A 337 -0.87 -17.76 7.37
N ILE A 338 -1.16 -19.02 7.69
CA ILE A 338 -0.55 -19.74 8.84
C ILE A 338 0.96 -20.00 8.69
N GLU A 339 1.55 -19.62 7.55
CA GLU A 339 3.01 -19.65 7.36
C GLU A 339 3.69 -18.36 7.84
N GLN A 340 2.91 -17.34 8.24
CA GLN A 340 3.41 -16.12 8.87
C GLN A 340 3.82 -16.38 10.32
N LYS A 341 4.71 -15.55 10.88
CA LYS A 341 5.01 -15.60 12.32
C LYS A 341 3.76 -15.22 13.12
N PRO A 342 3.58 -15.70 14.37
CA PRO A 342 2.34 -15.51 15.14
C PRO A 342 1.84 -14.06 15.22
N LEU A 343 2.74 -13.10 15.43
CA LEU A 343 2.38 -11.68 15.53
C LEU A 343 2.02 -11.05 14.16
N ASP A 344 2.69 -11.45 13.07
CA ASP A 344 2.34 -11.04 11.70
C ASP A 344 0.98 -11.61 11.31
N PHE A 345 0.74 -12.88 11.61
CA PHE A 345 -0.55 -13.54 11.44
C PHE A 345 -1.65 -12.82 12.23
N ALA A 346 -1.40 -12.49 13.49
CA ALA A 346 -2.35 -11.76 14.32
C ALA A 346 -2.65 -10.37 13.79
N MET A 347 -1.66 -9.66 13.26
CA MET A 347 -1.85 -8.36 12.63
C MET A 347 -2.66 -8.47 11.33
N SER A 348 -2.32 -9.45 10.49
CA SER A 348 -3.09 -9.79 9.28
C SER A 348 -4.54 -10.08 9.62
N TYR A 349 -4.77 -10.91 10.64
CA TYR A 349 -6.11 -11.22 11.15
C TYR A 349 -6.81 -9.93 11.57
N MET A 350 -6.24 -9.11 12.45
CA MET A 350 -6.91 -7.91 12.99
C MET A 350 -7.28 -6.88 11.92
N THR A 351 -6.47 -6.78 10.86
CA THR A 351 -6.69 -5.82 9.76
C THR A 351 -7.50 -6.37 8.58
N ARG A 352 -7.83 -7.67 8.56
CA ARG A 352 -8.47 -8.38 7.43
C ARG A 352 -9.71 -7.72 6.84
N SER A 353 -10.46 -6.98 7.65
CA SER A 353 -11.70 -6.31 7.24
C SER A 353 -11.48 -4.95 6.58
N GLY A 354 -10.25 -4.41 6.65
CA GLY A 354 -9.92 -3.03 6.28
C GLY A 354 -10.50 -1.96 7.22
N ARG A 355 -11.19 -2.33 8.30
CA ARG A 355 -11.89 -1.39 9.20
C ARG A 355 -11.15 -1.03 10.48
N ILE A 356 -10.08 -1.74 10.81
CA ILE A 356 -9.31 -1.50 12.02
C ILE A 356 -7.95 -0.92 11.63
N PRO A 357 -7.79 0.42 11.64
CA PRO A 357 -6.49 1.04 11.39
C PRO A 357 -5.53 0.82 12.57
N ARG A 358 -4.22 0.92 12.33
CA ARG A 358 -3.17 0.70 13.35
C ARG A 358 -3.34 1.61 14.57
N ASP A 359 -3.73 2.86 14.37
CA ASP A 359 -4.00 3.80 15.48
C ASP A 359 -5.14 3.35 16.40
N ARG A 360 -6.13 2.63 15.85
CA ARG A 360 -7.19 2.05 16.66
C ARG A 360 -6.65 0.85 17.42
N LEU A 361 -5.84 0.00 16.80
CA LEU A 361 -5.19 -1.14 17.46
C LEU A 361 -4.31 -0.69 18.64
N ARG A 362 -3.50 0.36 18.47
CA ARG A 362 -2.67 0.91 19.57
C ARG A 362 -3.49 1.32 20.80
N LYS A 363 -4.76 1.68 20.60
CA LYS A 363 -5.67 2.08 21.68
C LYS A 363 -6.39 0.89 22.31
N ILE A 364 -6.83 -0.07 21.50
CA ILE A 364 -7.65 -1.20 21.98
C ILE A 364 -6.81 -2.40 22.41
N ALA A 365 -5.62 -2.58 21.83
CA ALA A 365 -4.66 -3.65 22.08
C ALA A 365 -3.21 -3.09 22.10
N PRO A 366 -2.85 -2.31 23.13
CA PRO A 366 -1.54 -1.64 23.23
C PRO A 366 -0.34 -2.57 23.41
N GLU A 367 -0.47 -3.66 24.16
CA GLU A 367 0.60 -4.65 24.41
C GLU A 367 0.89 -5.47 23.14
N PHE A 368 -0.16 -5.92 22.45
CA PHE A 368 -0.04 -6.56 21.15
C PHE A 368 0.67 -5.65 20.15
N MET A 369 0.24 -4.37 20.05
CA MET A 369 0.88 -3.43 19.14
C MET A 369 2.33 -3.12 19.52
N ALA A 370 2.65 -3.02 20.81
CA ALA A 370 4.02 -2.84 21.25
C ALA A 370 4.89 -4.05 20.88
N ALA A 371 4.39 -5.28 21.07
CA ALA A 371 5.10 -6.50 20.68
C ALA A 371 5.27 -6.59 19.15
N TYR A 372 4.22 -6.25 18.39
CA TYR A 372 4.27 -6.23 16.93
C TYR A 372 5.22 -5.16 16.39
N GLU A 373 5.21 -3.95 16.95
CA GLU A 373 6.08 -2.84 16.51
C GLU A 373 7.53 -3.02 16.95
N ALA A 374 7.78 -3.82 17.99
CA ALA A 374 9.11 -4.27 18.36
C ALA A 374 9.69 -5.30 17.37
N LEU A 375 8.86 -5.92 16.52
CA LEU A 375 9.37 -6.75 15.42
C LEU A 375 10.07 -5.85 14.42
N ARG A 376 11.39 -5.97 14.38
CA ARG A 376 12.15 -5.46 13.25
C ARG A 376 12.00 -6.47 12.13
N PRO A 377 11.51 -6.09 10.93
CA PRO A 377 11.64 -6.97 9.79
C PRO A 377 13.13 -7.26 9.63
N GLU A 378 13.48 -8.53 9.70
CA GLU A 378 14.84 -8.98 9.42
C GLU A 378 15.05 -8.76 7.93
N ILE A 379 15.80 -7.72 7.59
CA ILE A 379 16.11 -7.41 6.20
C ILE A 379 17.27 -8.32 5.82
N ALA A 380 16.95 -9.31 4.99
CA ALA A 380 17.96 -10.16 4.38
C ALA A 380 18.41 -9.50 3.07
N ASP A 381 19.72 -9.31 2.93
CA ASP A 381 20.33 -8.96 1.64
C ASP A 381 20.29 -10.18 0.72
N PRO A 382 19.55 -10.14 -0.41
CA PRO A 382 19.50 -11.27 -1.33
C PRO A 382 20.78 -11.42 -2.15
N VAL A 383 21.65 -10.39 -2.22
CA VAL A 383 22.88 -10.43 -3.00
C VAL A 383 24.02 -11.00 -2.14
N THR A 384 24.55 -12.14 -2.56
CA THR A 384 25.66 -12.78 -1.85
C THR A 384 26.96 -11.99 -1.98
N ASP A 385 27.81 -12.05 -0.96
CA ASP A 385 29.10 -11.34 -0.91
C ASP A 385 30.09 -11.73 -2.04
N ASP A 386 29.90 -12.90 -2.66
CA ASP A 386 30.81 -13.49 -3.66
C ASP A 386 30.19 -13.52 -5.08
N THR A 387 29.44 -12.48 -5.45
CA THR A 387 29.00 -12.32 -6.85
C THR A 387 30.20 -12.10 -7.79
N PRO A 388 30.10 -12.47 -9.08
CA PRO A 388 31.12 -12.12 -10.08
C PRO A 388 31.45 -10.62 -10.10
N GLY A 389 30.44 -9.75 -10.01
CA GLY A 389 30.65 -8.30 -9.92
C GLY A 389 31.45 -7.90 -8.68
N ALA A 390 31.08 -8.38 -7.48
CA ALA A 390 31.83 -8.08 -6.26
C ALA A 390 33.30 -8.53 -6.35
N ARG A 391 33.57 -9.71 -6.93
CA ARG A 391 34.93 -10.20 -7.17
C ARG A 391 35.72 -9.34 -8.17
N GLU A 392 35.07 -8.84 -9.22
CA GLU A 392 35.70 -7.99 -10.24
C GLU A 392 36.31 -6.75 -9.62
N ILE A 393 35.58 -6.09 -8.72
CA ILE A 393 36.04 -4.86 -8.06
C ILE A 393 36.77 -5.13 -6.74
N GLY A 394 36.80 -6.38 -6.25
CA GLY A 394 37.42 -6.75 -4.98
C GLY A 394 36.68 -6.17 -3.76
N PHE A 395 35.36 -6.13 -3.80
CA PHE A 395 34.54 -5.59 -2.71
C PHE A 395 34.49 -6.56 -1.53
N ASP A 396 34.69 -6.05 -0.32
CA ASP A 396 34.64 -6.81 0.93
C ASP A 396 33.60 -6.18 1.86
N LYS A 397 32.37 -6.71 1.80
CA LYS A 397 31.22 -6.20 2.53
C LYS A 397 31.47 -6.06 4.03
N SER A 398 32.26 -6.97 4.61
CA SER A 398 32.55 -7.01 6.05
C SER A 398 33.32 -5.78 6.56
N LYS A 399 34.00 -5.04 5.67
CA LYS A 399 34.75 -3.82 6.01
C LYS A 399 33.87 -2.57 6.08
N HIS A 400 32.58 -2.69 5.78
CA HIS A 400 31.66 -1.55 5.71
C HIS A 400 30.48 -1.71 6.69
N PRO A 401 30.73 -1.86 8.01
CA PRO A 401 29.67 -2.05 9.00
C PRO A 401 28.78 -0.82 9.19
N ASN A 402 29.22 0.35 8.74
CA ASN A 402 28.46 1.59 8.85
C ASN A 402 28.91 2.59 7.76
N CYS A 403 27.97 3.09 6.97
CA CYS A 403 28.26 4.03 5.89
C CYS A 403 28.79 5.40 6.35
N SER A 404 28.79 5.71 7.65
CA SER A 404 29.37 6.96 8.16
C SER A 404 30.87 7.09 7.93
N SER A 405 31.59 5.98 7.70
CA SER A 405 33.02 6.01 7.36
C SER A 405 33.32 6.87 6.12
N VAL A 406 32.38 6.95 5.17
CA VAL A 406 32.47 7.83 3.98
C VAL A 406 32.79 9.28 4.37
N LEU A 407 32.25 9.77 5.48
CA LEU A 407 32.59 11.08 6.03
C LEU A 407 33.72 10.98 7.06
N TRP A 408 33.60 10.07 8.05
CA TRP A 408 34.47 10.05 9.24
C TRP A 408 35.94 9.75 8.93
N ASP A 409 36.24 8.97 7.90
CA ASP A 409 37.62 8.63 7.53
C ASP A 409 38.43 9.86 7.10
N ASN A 410 37.76 10.98 6.78
CA ASN A 410 38.43 12.23 6.44
C ASN A 410 39.04 12.96 7.65
N LEU A 411 38.71 12.59 8.89
CA LEU A 411 39.43 13.08 10.07
C LEU A 411 40.91 12.69 10.04
N ASP A 412 41.20 11.48 9.57
CA ASP A 412 42.58 10.99 9.45
C ASP A 412 43.20 11.41 8.11
N ARG A 413 42.38 11.51 7.04
CA ARG A 413 42.85 11.85 5.70
C ARG A 413 43.21 13.33 5.54
N ASN A 414 42.26 14.24 5.81
CA ASN A 414 42.38 15.68 5.49
C ASN A 414 41.35 16.56 6.24
N PRO A 415 41.42 16.66 7.58
CA PRO A 415 40.40 17.30 8.41
C PRO A 415 40.18 18.80 8.09
N ASP A 416 41.24 19.53 7.75
CA ASP A 416 41.19 20.98 7.50
C ASP A 416 40.73 21.33 6.07
N LYS A 417 40.49 20.32 5.22
CA LYS A 417 40.05 20.56 3.84
C LYS A 417 38.57 20.91 3.79
N VAL A 418 38.21 21.82 2.88
CA VAL A 418 36.81 22.19 2.62
C VAL A 418 36.04 20.98 2.09
N ALA A 419 35.06 20.51 2.85
CA ALA A 419 34.13 19.45 2.45
C ALA A 419 32.95 20.03 1.67
N LEU A 420 32.43 21.17 2.12
CA LEU A 420 31.28 21.85 1.53
C LEU A 420 31.61 23.31 1.22
N THR A 421 31.14 23.79 0.08
CA THR A 421 31.18 25.20 -0.32
C THR A 421 29.80 25.59 -0.88
N GLY A 422 29.49 26.88 -0.88
CA GLY A 422 28.27 27.40 -1.50
C GLY A 422 27.78 28.69 -0.83
N PRO A 423 26.51 29.09 -1.05
CA PRO A 423 25.95 30.32 -0.51
C PRO A 423 25.95 30.41 1.02
N ALA A 424 26.02 29.27 1.71
CA ALA A 424 26.12 29.19 3.18
C ALA A 424 27.55 29.35 3.71
N GLY A 425 28.55 29.48 2.82
CA GLY A 425 29.98 29.53 3.16
C GLY A 425 30.66 28.16 3.09
N ASP A 426 31.93 28.16 3.49
CA ASP A 426 32.80 26.97 3.45
C ASP A 426 32.75 26.23 4.78
N VAL A 427 32.69 24.90 4.72
CA VAL A 427 32.73 24.01 5.90
C VAL A 427 33.82 22.97 5.68
N THR A 428 34.75 22.85 6.63
CA THR A 428 35.82 21.85 6.58
C THR A 428 35.29 20.45 6.93
N TYR A 429 36.05 19.40 6.62
CA TYR A 429 35.71 18.04 7.05
C TYR A 429 35.62 17.92 8.57
N ALA A 430 36.54 18.54 9.31
CA ALA A 430 36.52 18.56 10.77
C ALA A 430 35.25 19.22 11.31
N ASP A 431 34.87 20.38 10.77
CA ASP A 431 33.67 21.11 11.20
C ASP A 431 32.39 20.35 10.86
N LEU A 432 32.32 19.77 9.66
CA LEU A 432 31.16 18.98 9.23
C LEU A 432 30.97 17.73 10.11
N ILE A 433 32.07 17.07 10.48
CA ILE A 433 32.06 15.88 11.35
C ILE A 433 31.68 16.25 12.78
N ALA A 434 32.18 17.38 13.28
CA ALA A 434 31.77 17.92 14.57
C ALA A 434 30.26 18.23 14.61
N ASP A 435 29.70 18.81 13.54
CA ASP A 435 28.27 19.07 13.46
C ASP A 435 27.46 17.77 13.33
N ALA A 436 27.93 16.81 12.53
CA ALA A 436 27.31 15.49 12.42
C ALA A 436 27.28 14.75 13.76
N ALA A 437 28.35 14.85 14.57
CA ALA A 437 28.38 14.29 15.91
C ALA A 437 27.29 14.90 16.82
N ARG A 438 27.12 16.23 16.77
CA ARG A 438 26.06 16.92 17.53
C ARG A 438 24.67 16.48 17.12
N TRP A 439 24.43 16.31 15.81
CA TRP A 439 23.16 15.78 15.31
C TRP A 439 22.88 14.37 15.83
N GLY A 440 23.86 13.45 15.75
CA GLY A 440 23.69 12.09 16.25
C GLY A 440 23.38 12.03 17.74
N HIS A 441 24.03 12.86 18.57
CA HIS A 441 23.68 12.99 19.99
C HIS A 441 22.32 13.62 20.22
N ALA A 442 21.94 14.64 19.44
CA ALA A 442 20.64 15.27 19.54
C ALA A 442 19.50 14.26 19.25
N PHE A 443 19.67 13.39 18.24
CA PHE A 443 18.73 12.31 17.96
C PHE A 443 18.63 11.29 19.11
N LYS A 444 19.76 10.88 19.69
CA LYS A 444 19.77 10.02 20.89
C LYS A 444 19.07 10.70 22.07
N ALA A 445 19.33 11.98 22.30
CA ALA A 445 18.71 12.77 23.37
C ALA A 445 17.20 12.99 23.16
N ALA A 446 16.72 12.92 21.91
CA ALA A 446 15.30 12.93 21.57
C ALA A 446 14.60 11.58 21.81
N GLY A 447 15.32 10.55 22.27
CA GLY A 447 14.78 9.25 22.67
C GLY A 447 14.72 8.22 21.54
N LEU A 448 15.36 8.47 20.40
CA LEU A 448 15.41 7.51 19.30
C LEU A 448 16.28 6.31 19.68
N ILE A 449 15.89 5.13 19.19
CA ILE A 449 16.66 3.87 19.30
C ILE A 449 17.17 3.43 17.93
N GLN A 450 18.23 2.61 17.90
CA GLN A 450 18.84 2.11 16.66
C GLN A 450 17.76 1.53 15.73
N GLY A 451 17.79 1.84 14.43
CA GLY A 451 16.78 1.44 13.45
C GLY A 451 15.56 2.36 13.35
N ASP A 452 15.41 3.35 14.22
CA ASP A 452 14.38 4.38 14.08
C ASP A 452 14.61 5.22 12.83
N ARG A 453 13.51 5.53 12.14
CA ARG A 453 13.54 6.34 10.91
C ARG A 453 13.49 7.83 11.24
N ILE A 454 14.14 8.64 10.41
CA ILE A 454 14.06 10.09 10.54
C ILE A 454 13.66 10.67 9.19
N ALA A 455 12.51 11.33 9.11
CA ALA A 455 12.06 11.90 7.84
C ALA A 455 12.86 13.16 7.51
N PHE A 456 13.57 13.16 6.38
CA PHE A 456 14.38 14.28 5.92
C PHE A 456 13.64 14.98 4.77
N PHE A 457 13.02 16.10 5.08
CA PHE A 457 12.34 17.00 4.14
C PHE A 457 13.13 18.31 3.99
N LEU A 458 14.41 18.15 3.63
CA LEU A 458 15.43 19.19 3.66
C LEU A 458 15.86 19.61 2.26
N ASP A 459 16.35 20.85 2.15
CA ASP A 459 17.03 21.35 0.96
C ASP A 459 18.55 21.15 1.08
N ASP A 460 19.26 21.33 -0.02
CA ASP A 460 20.69 21.08 -0.12
C ASP A 460 21.48 22.20 0.59
N THR A 461 21.61 22.06 1.91
CA THR A 461 22.34 22.94 2.83
C THR A 461 23.30 22.09 3.69
N PRO A 462 24.29 22.69 4.39
CA PRO A 462 25.22 21.94 5.23
C PRO A 462 24.56 21.07 6.31
N THR A 463 23.36 21.45 6.77
CA THR A 463 22.57 20.66 7.72
C THR A 463 22.24 19.27 7.18
N TYR A 464 21.99 19.12 5.88
CA TYR A 464 21.60 17.84 5.28
C TYR A 464 22.69 16.75 5.47
N PRO A 465 23.93 16.91 4.96
CA PRO A 465 24.98 15.92 5.18
C PRO A 465 25.32 15.77 6.67
N ALA A 466 25.35 16.85 7.46
CA ALA A 466 25.64 16.75 8.89
C ALA A 466 24.61 15.86 9.62
N ALA A 467 23.32 16.15 9.47
CA ALA A 467 22.25 15.38 10.08
C ALA A 467 22.21 13.93 9.56
N PHE A 468 22.43 13.72 8.25
CA PHE A 468 22.45 12.38 7.65
C PHE A 468 23.54 11.52 8.28
N PHE A 469 24.77 12.02 8.28
CA PHE A 469 25.93 11.28 8.78
C PHE A 469 25.88 11.08 10.30
N GLY A 470 25.38 12.08 11.03
CA GLY A 470 25.10 11.95 12.46
C GLY A 470 24.09 10.85 12.78
N ALA A 471 23.01 10.76 11.98
CA ALA A 471 21.99 9.75 12.12
C ALA A 471 22.52 8.33 11.86
N VAL A 472 23.15 8.09 10.70
CA VAL A 472 23.64 6.75 10.34
C VAL A 472 24.76 6.28 11.26
N ARG A 473 25.65 7.19 11.73
CA ARG A 473 26.67 6.84 12.72
C ARG A 473 26.06 6.45 14.06
N ALA A 474 24.97 7.10 14.46
CA ALA A 474 24.22 6.78 15.67
C ALA A 474 23.32 5.55 15.51
N GLY A 475 23.24 4.94 14.33
CA GLY A 475 22.45 3.75 14.02
C GLY A 475 20.99 4.04 13.67
N PHE A 476 20.65 5.29 13.33
CA PHE A 476 19.32 5.68 12.86
C PHE A 476 19.25 5.66 11.33
N VAL A 477 18.03 5.68 10.79
CA VAL A 477 17.74 5.48 9.36
C VAL A 477 17.12 6.75 8.75
N PRO A 478 17.89 7.64 8.13
CA PRO A 478 17.33 8.78 7.40
C PRO A 478 16.43 8.32 6.25
N VAL A 479 15.26 8.93 6.13
CA VAL A 479 14.31 8.71 5.04
C VAL A 479 14.29 9.96 4.19
N LEU A 480 14.90 9.88 3.01
CA LEU A 480 15.16 11.05 2.18
C LEU A 480 13.95 11.36 1.31
N LEU A 481 13.30 12.49 1.58
CA LEU A 481 12.03 12.85 0.96
C LEU A 481 12.19 14.03 0.00
N ASN A 482 11.48 13.96 -1.12
CA ASN A 482 11.46 15.03 -2.11
C ASN A 482 10.70 16.25 -1.57
N THR A 483 11.34 17.41 -1.49
CA THR A 483 10.75 18.67 -0.99
C THR A 483 9.56 19.19 -1.81
N MET A 484 9.34 18.67 -3.02
CA MET A 484 8.17 18.95 -3.86
C MET A 484 6.98 18.00 -3.62
N THR A 485 7.05 17.13 -2.59
CA THR A 485 6.00 16.16 -2.28
C THR A 485 4.72 16.87 -1.79
N PRO A 486 3.55 16.56 -2.38
CA PRO A 486 2.26 17.07 -1.91
C PRO A 486 1.88 16.60 -0.49
N PRO A 487 1.05 17.34 0.26
CA PRO A 487 0.72 17.01 1.65
C PRO A 487 0.12 15.61 1.88
N ASP A 488 -0.76 15.13 1.00
CA ASP A 488 -1.38 13.81 1.11
C ASP A 488 -0.37 12.67 0.93
N VAL A 489 0.58 12.85 0.01
CA VAL A 489 1.69 11.92 -0.20
C VAL A 489 2.68 11.97 0.96
N LEU A 490 2.96 13.16 1.51
CA LEU A 490 3.79 13.31 2.70
C LEU A 490 3.17 12.61 3.92
N ALA A 491 1.85 12.72 4.12
CA ALA A 491 1.15 12.00 5.17
C ALA A 491 1.38 10.49 5.06
N TYR A 492 1.28 9.94 3.84
CA TYR A 492 1.59 8.54 3.57
C TYR A 492 3.04 8.17 3.89
N TYR A 493 4.03 8.98 3.48
CA TYR A 493 5.45 8.71 3.79
C TYR A 493 5.71 8.64 5.30
N LEU A 494 5.11 9.55 6.06
CA LEU A 494 5.27 9.60 7.51
C LEU A 494 4.58 8.41 8.20
N GLU A 495 3.41 8.00 7.71
CA GLU A 495 2.70 6.81 8.22
C GLU A 495 3.48 5.52 7.90
N ASP A 496 3.92 5.34 6.65
CA ASP A 496 4.60 4.12 6.20
C ASP A 496 5.99 3.94 6.84
N SER A 497 6.75 5.04 6.93
CA SER A 497 8.04 5.02 7.64
C SER A 497 7.94 4.92 9.15
N ALA A 498 6.81 5.34 9.72
CA ALA A 498 6.61 5.50 11.15
C ALA A 498 7.77 6.29 11.81
N ALA A 499 8.26 7.33 11.14
CA ALA A 499 9.36 8.16 11.65
C ALA A 499 8.91 8.93 12.91
N PRO A 500 9.60 8.77 14.07
CA PRO A 500 9.27 9.50 15.31
C PRO A 500 9.49 11.01 15.23
N LEU A 501 10.31 11.51 14.30
CA LEU A 501 10.51 12.94 14.06
C LEU A 501 10.85 13.23 12.60
N ALA A 502 10.67 14.48 12.19
CA ALA A 502 11.03 14.97 10.86
C ALA A 502 11.92 16.22 10.93
N LEU A 503 12.88 16.30 10.01
CA LEU A 503 13.68 17.47 9.73
C LEU A 503 13.11 18.18 8.50
N THR A 504 12.96 19.50 8.57
CA THR A 504 12.34 20.29 7.51
C THR A 504 12.93 21.70 7.39
N GLU A 505 12.74 22.34 6.25
CA GLU A 505 13.01 23.77 6.06
C GLU A 505 11.88 24.64 6.64
N PRO A 506 12.17 25.90 7.06
CA PRO A 506 11.16 26.83 7.55
C PRO A 506 9.98 27.03 6.58
N GLY A 507 10.29 27.16 5.28
CA GLY A 507 9.29 27.35 4.22
C GLY A 507 8.42 26.12 3.92
N LEU A 508 8.75 24.96 4.49
CA LEU A 508 8.07 23.68 4.22
C LEU A 508 7.20 23.20 5.39
N VAL A 509 7.24 23.87 6.55
CA VAL A 509 6.45 23.51 7.74
C VAL A 509 4.94 23.46 7.46
N GLU A 510 4.42 24.35 6.62
CA GLU A 510 2.98 24.38 6.28
C GLU A 510 2.52 23.11 5.55
N VAL A 511 3.42 22.43 4.82
CA VAL A 511 3.11 21.16 4.12
C VAL A 511 2.76 20.07 5.13
N PHE A 512 3.48 20.00 6.26
CA PHE A 512 3.18 19.08 7.36
C PHE A 512 1.84 19.40 8.03
N ALA A 513 1.54 20.67 8.24
CA ALA A 513 0.24 21.08 8.79
C ALA A 513 -0.92 20.65 7.88
N LYS A 514 -0.77 20.82 6.56
CA LYS A 514 -1.75 20.37 5.55
C LYS A 514 -1.85 18.84 5.46
N ALA A 515 -0.76 18.12 5.72
CA ALA A 515 -0.73 16.67 5.78
C ALA A 515 -1.49 16.11 7.00
N GLY A 516 -1.82 16.95 7.99
CA GLY A 516 -2.56 16.55 9.20
C GLY A 516 -1.75 15.68 10.16
N THR A 517 -0.42 15.67 10.02
CA THR A 517 0.49 14.87 10.84
C THR A 517 0.78 15.53 12.20
N ARG A 518 1.15 14.69 13.17
CA ARG A 518 1.59 15.12 14.53
C ARG A 518 3.06 14.81 14.80
N VAL A 519 3.81 14.44 13.77
CA VAL A 519 5.25 14.16 13.89
C VAL A 519 5.98 15.43 14.36
N PRO A 520 6.78 15.36 15.44
CA PRO A 520 7.64 16.46 15.87
C PRO A 520 8.56 16.97 14.75
N LEU A 521 8.61 18.30 14.58
CA LEU A 521 9.39 18.94 13.52
C LEU A 521 10.62 19.65 14.08
N ILE A 522 11.78 19.34 13.51
CA ILE A 522 13.04 20.05 13.69
C ILE A 522 13.28 20.91 12.45
N VAL A 523 13.33 22.23 12.63
CA VAL A 523 13.34 23.21 11.53
C VAL A 523 14.75 23.75 11.31
N ASN A 524 15.27 23.62 10.09
CA ASN A 524 16.57 24.12 9.66
C ASN A 524 16.56 25.65 9.47
N GLY A 525 16.58 26.40 10.57
CA GLY A 525 16.50 27.86 10.58
C GLY A 525 15.53 28.36 11.63
N GLU A 526 14.84 29.46 11.33
CA GLU A 526 13.82 30.02 12.22
C GLU A 526 12.63 29.05 12.36
N ALA A 527 12.31 28.67 13.60
CA ALA A 527 11.26 27.71 13.91
C ALA A 527 9.95 28.41 14.28
N PRO A 528 8.83 28.11 13.58
CA PRO A 528 7.50 28.54 13.99
C PRO A 528 7.09 27.97 15.37
N ALA A 529 6.13 28.61 16.02
CA ALA A 529 5.59 28.14 17.30
C ALA A 529 5.07 26.69 17.21
N GLY A 530 5.41 25.86 18.20
CA GLY A 530 5.06 24.44 18.22
C GLY A 530 6.05 23.53 17.48
N THR A 531 7.10 24.09 16.87
CA THR A 531 8.24 23.35 16.30
C THR A 531 9.53 23.70 17.06
N ARG A 532 10.65 23.03 16.74
CA ARG A 532 11.95 23.29 17.37
C ARG A 532 12.99 23.69 16.33
N ALA A 533 13.78 24.72 16.59
CA ALA A 533 14.87 25.12 15.70
C ALA A 533 16.01 24.10 15.76
N ALA A 534 16.64 23.83 14.62
CA ALA A 534 17.79 22.93 14.50
C ALA A 534 18.95 23.37 15.41
N ALA A 535 19.24 24.67 15.46
CA ALA A 535 20.27 25.24 16.34
C ALA A 535 20.01 24.89 17.81
N ASP A 536 18.76 25.00 18.28
CA ASP A 536 18.37 24.63 19.65
C ASP A 536 18.31 23.11 19.85
N PHE A 537 18.11 22.34 18.78
CA PHE A 537 18.09 20.88 18.80
C PHE A 537 19.47 20.31 19.11
N ILE A 538 20.50 20.85 18.47
CA ILE A 538 21.89 20.40 18.59
C ILE A 538 22.70 21.17 19.66
N ALA A 539 22.15 22.24 20.24
CA ALA A 539 22.83 23.08 21.21
C ALA A 539 23.34 22.26 22.42
N GLY A 540 24.62 22.45 22.77
CA GLY A 540 25.26 21.81 23.91
C GLY A 540 25.59 20.33 23.74
N GLN A 541 25.32 19.74 22.56
CA GLN A 541 25.70 18.36 22.28
C GLN A 541 27.21 18.24 22.04
N PRO A 542 27.82 17.07 22.36
CA PRO A 542 29.23 16.82 22.06
C PRO A 542 29.53 16.85 20.55
N ASP A 543 30.75 17.25 20.21
CA ASP A 543 31.29 17.30 18.84
C ASP A 543 32.04 16.03 18.42
N THR A 544 31.99 14.98 19.25
CA THR A 544 32.48 13.64 18.95
C THR A 544 31.38 12.63 19.18
N LEU A 545 31.32 11.57 18.35
CA LEU A 545 30.28 10.56 18.40
C LEU A 545 30.90 9.18 18.21
N ASP A 546 30.56 8.23 19.08
CA ASP A 546 30.96 6.84 18.91
C ASP A 546 30.14 6.15 17.83
N LEU A 547 30.77 5.20 17.14
CA LEU A 547 30.11 4.38 16.12
C LEU A 547 29.09 3.44 16.79
N ALA A 548 27.84 3.47 16.31
CA ALA A 548 26.83 2.52 16.75
C ALA A 548 27.20 1.08 16.33
N PRO A 549 26.75 0.05 17.08
CA PRO A 549 27.01 -1.35 16.76
C PRO A 549 26.10 -1.82 15.61
N THR A 550 26.30 -1.26 14.42
CA THR A 550 25.64 -1.69 13.18
C THR A 550 26.50 -2.71 12.44
N GLY A 551 25.85 -3.59 11.67
CA GLY A 551 26.47 -4.45 10.66
C GLY A 551 26.27 -3.89 9.25
N PRO A 552 26.98 -4.45 8.24
CA PRO A 552 26.84 -4.01 6.86
C PRO A 552 25.41 -4.18 6.34
N ASP A 553 24.71 -5.22 6.78
CA ASP A 553 23.34 -5.56 6.35
C ASP A 553 22.24 -4.85 7.15
N ASP A 554 22.60 -3.97 8.11
CA ASP A 554 21.62 -3.13 8.78
C ASP A 554 21.14 -1.99 7.85
N MET A 555 19.88 -1.58 8.03
CA MET A 555 19.32 -0.42 7.32
C MET A 555 20.16 0.83 7.56
N ALA A 556 20.55 1.51 6.48
CA ALA A 556 21.25 2.78 6.55
C ALA A 556 20.32 3.96 6.25
N PHE A 557 19.60 3.93 5.12
CA PHE A 557 18.73 5.03 4.71
C PHE A 557 17.70 4.57 3.69
N TRP A 558 16.64 5.34 3.51
CA TRP A 558 15.58 5.05 2.55
C TRP A 558 15.37 6.19 1.55
N MET A 559 14.80 5.84 0.40
CA MET A 559 14.27 6.78 -0.60
C MET A 559 12.91 6.31 -1.10
N TYR A 560 12.00 7.22 -1.42
CA TYR A 560 10.71 6.84 -2.03
C TYR A 560 10.72 6.94 -3.55
N SER A 561 10.22 5.91 -4.23
CA SER A 561 9.92 5.95 -5.66
C SER A 561 8.46 6.31 -5.93
N SER A 562 8.20 7.08 -6.98
CA SER A 562 6.88 7.67 -7.29
C SER A 562 5.85 6.72 -7.92
N GLY A 563 6.15 5.43 -8.11
CA GLY A 563 5.23 4.36 -8.52
C GLY A 563 4.30 4.66 -9.72
N THR A 564 4.57 4.11 -10.90
CA THR A 564 3.74 4.33 -12.10
C THR A 564 2.31 3.75 -12.02
N THR A 565 2.05 2.79 -11.10
CA THR A 565 0.80 2.01 -11.04
C THR A 565 0.18 1.91 -9.64
N GLY A 566 0.68 2.64 -8.64
CA GLY A 566 0.18 2.56 -7.26
C GLY A 566 0.82 3.56 -6.28
N ARG A 567 0.59 3.36 -4.97
CA ARG A 567 1.20 4.19 -3.92
C ARG A 567 2.74 4.10 -3.97
N PRO A 568 3.45 5.20 -3.65
CA PRO A 568 4.91 5.21 -3.59
C PRO A 568 5.49 4.10 -2.71
N LYS A 569 6.74 3.70 -2.99
CA LYS A 569 7.41 2.57 -2.32
C LYS A 569 8.69 3.05 -1.65
N GLY A 570 8.85 2.78 -0.36
CA GLY A 570 10.08 3.06 0.38
C GLY A 570 11.14 2.02 0.02
N ILE A 571 12.22 2.46 -0.62
CA ILE A 571 13.36 1.63 -1.02
C ILE A 571 14.36 1.67 0.12
N VAL A 572 14.69 0.50 0.65
CA VAL A 572 15.62 0.36 1.76
C VAL A 572 17.03 0.17 1.22
N HIS A 573 18.00 0.93 1.74
CA HIS A 573 19.43 0.75 1.48
C HIS A 573 20.18 0.33 2.74
N LEU A 574 21.22 -0.47 2.54
CA LEU A 574 22.07 -1.03 3.59
C LEU A 574 23.35 -0.22 3.76
N HIS A 575 24.05 -0.41 4.89
CA HIS A 575 25.25 0.38 5.20
C HIS A 575 26.40 0.17 4.20
N HIS A 576 26.45 -0.96 3.52
CA HIS A 576 27.51 -1.25 2.55
C HIS A 576 27.26 -0.64 1.15
N ASP A 577 26.01 -0.30 0.80
CA ASP A 577 25.61 0.14 -0.54
C ASP A 577 26.38 1.38 -1.03
N MET A 578 26.61 2.35 -0.14
CA MET A 578 27.37 3.57 -0.43
C MET A 578 28.81 3.25 -0.83
N ALA A 579 29.48 2.37 -0.09
CA ALA A 579 30.84 1.94 -0.40
C ALA A 579 30.88 1.13 -1.71
N TYR A 580 29.88 0.28 -1.95
CA TYR A 580 29.79 -0.50 -3.19
C TYR A 580 29.70 0.40 -4.41
N SER A 581 28.76 1.35 -4.41
CA SER A 581 28.57 2.29 -5.52
C SER A 581 29.79 3.19 -5.74
N GLN A 582 30.54 3.51 -4.68
CA GLN A 582 31.81 4.22 -4.80
C GLN A 582 32.90 3.36 -5.46
N GLN A 583 33.15 2.16 -4.95
CA GLN A 583 34.22 1.27 -5.44
C GLN A 583 33.93 0.77 -6.85
N SER A 584 32.66 0.72 -7.24
CA SER A 584 32.20 0.44 -8.60
C SER A 584 32.20 1.72 -9.45
N PHE A 585 31.07 2.43 -9.51
CA PHE A 585 30.85 3.54 -10.43
C PHE A 585 31.85 4.68 -10.26
N ALA A 586 32.06 5.17 -9.04
CA ALA A 586 32.91 6.34 -8.85
C ALA A 586 34.38 6.05 -9.17
N ALA A 587 34.93 4.92 -8.71
CA ALA A 587 36.32 4.57 -8.93
C ALA A 587 36.64 4.19 -10.38
N HIS A 588 35.70 3.56 -11.09
CA HIS A 588 35.93 3.09 -12.46
C HIS A 588 35.47 4.05 -13.55
N VAL A 589 34.44 4.87 -13.28
CA VAL A 589 33.86 5.79 -14.28
C VAL A 589 34.15 7.24 -13.94
N LEU A 590 33.77 7.72 -12.75
CA LEU A 590 33.93 9.14 -12.42
C LEU A 590 35.41 9.53 -12.27
N LYS A 591 36.21 8.68 -11.61
CA LYS A 591 37.63 8.89 -11.32
C LYS A 591 37.88 10.29 -10.74
N LEU A 592 37.10 10.61 -9.70
CA LEU A 592 37.22 11.87 -8.97
C LEU A 592 38.62 12.01 -8.38
N ARG A 593 39.05 13.25 -8.23
CA ARG A 593 40.31 13.67 -7.64
C ARG A 593 40.00 14.45 -6.37
N GLU A 594 40.95 14.41 -5.45
CA GLU A 594 40.83 15.14 -4.21
C GLU A 594 40.59 16.64 -4.43
N ASP A 595 41.23 17.26 -5.41
CA ASP A 595 41.08 18.68 -5.72
C ASP A 595 39.80 19.04 -6.48
N ASP A 596 38.90 18.08 -6.71
CA ASP A 596 37.63 18.36 -7.37
C ASP A 596 36.63 19.10 -6.48
N ILE A 597 35.85 19.95 -7.14
CA ILE A 597 34.63 20.55 -6.61
C ILE A 597 33.46 19.96 -7.40
N CYS A 598 32.70 19.08 -6.76
CA CYS A 598 31.54 18.41 -7.33
C CYS A 598 30.29 19.29 -7.19
N PHE A 599 29.68 19.65 -8.31
CA PHE A 599 28.42 20.39 -8.34
C PHE A 599 27.28 19.51 -8.90
N SER A 600 26.44 19.02 -7.99
CA SER A 600 25.24 18.27 -8.33
C SER A 600 24.02 19.18 -8.36
N VAL A 601 23.36 19.26 -9.52
CA VAL A 601 22.03 19.88 -9.62
C VAL A 601 20.90 18.93 -9.22
N PRO A 602 20.95 17.62 -9.53
CA PRO A 602 20.09 16.63 -8.88
C PRO A 602 20.25 16.73 -7.35
N LYS A 603 19.12 16.85 -6.66
CA LYS A 603 19.05 17.08 -5.21
C LYS A 603 19.45 15.85 -4.40
N ILE A 604 19.88 16.06 -3.16
CA ILE A 604 20.36 14.99 -2.27
C ILE A 604 19.30 13.90 -2.03
N TYR A 605 18.02 14.25 -1.95
CA TYR A 605 16.96 13.26 -1.75
C TYR A 605 16.74 12.30 -2.94
N PHE A 606 17.40 12.53 -4.06
CA PHE A 606 17.35 11.69 -5.24
C PHE A 606 18.66 10.90 -5.37
N ALA A 607 18.58 9.58 -5.56
CA ALA A 607 19.72 8.66 -5.55
C ALA A 607 20.92 9.13 -6.40
N TYR A 608 20.66 9.69 -7.59
CA TYR A 608 21.71 10.28 -8.42
C TYR A 608 22.42 11.45 -7.71
N GLY A 609 21.67 12.40 -7.16
CA GLY A 609 22.18 13.54 -6.41
C GLY A 609 22.83 13.15 -5.08
N PHE A 610 22.28 12.18 -4.38
CA PHE A 610 22.85 11.58 -3.16
C PHE A 610 24.29 11.11 -3.38
N GLY A 611 24.52 10.34 -4.46
CA GLY A 611 25.85 9.87 -4.83
C GLY A 611 26.80 11.04 -5.14
N ASN A 612 26.35 11.93 -6.03
CA ASN A 612 27.14 13.03 -6.57
C ASN A 612 27.50 14.11 -5.53
N ALA A 613 26.61 14.38 -4.59
CA ALA A 613 26.74 15.45 -3.62
C ALA A 613 27.57 15.02 -2.40
N PHE A 614 27.57 13.76 -1.98
CA PHE A 614 28.39 13.42 -0.82
C PHE A 614 28.94 11.99 -0.76
N THR A 615 28.27 10.98 -1.33
CA THR A 615 28.85 9.61 -1.31
C THR A 615 30.22 9.59 -1.98
N PHE A 616 30.31 10.08 -3.23
CA PHE A 616 31.55 10.00 -4.00
C PHE A 616 32.59 11.03 -3.62
N PRO A 617 32.28 12.34 -3.48
CA PRO A 617 33.30 13.31 -3.10
C PRO A 617 33.85 13.04 -1.70
N PHE A 618 33.03 12.69 -0.71
CA PHE A 618 33.55 12.49 0.65
C PHE A 618 34.38 11.21 0.79
N SER A 619 34.05 10.17 0.02
CA SER A 619 34.82 8.92 0.03
C SER A 619 36.29 9.10 -0.36
N ILE A 620 36.62 10.15 -1.12
CA ILE A 620 38.00 10.51 -1.47
C ILE A 620 38.47 11.83 -0.85
N GLY A 621 37.63 12.54 -0.09
CA GLY A 621 38.00 13.81 0.52
C GLY A 621 37.97 14.99 -0.46
N ALA A 622 37.14 14.97 -1.50
CA ALA A 622 36.91 16.10 -2.41
C ALA A 622 35.89 17.10 -1.86
N THR A 623 35.64 18.21 -2.55
CA THR A 623 34.70 19.25 -2.12
C THR A 623 33.37 19.14 -2.85
N THR A 624 32.26 19.44 -2.17
CA THR A 624 30.93 19.54 -2.76
C THR A 624 30.43 20.98 -2.75
N LEU A 625 29.91 21.44 -3.89
CA LEU A 625 29.15 22.67 -4.02
C LEU A 625 27.65 22.40 -3.79
N LEU A 626 27.10 22.96 -2.72
CA LEU A 626 25.66 22.84 -2.41
C LEU A 626 24.88 24.05 -2.94
N MET A 627 23.72 23.76 -3.53
CA MET A 627 22.81 24.77 -4.07
C MET A 627 21.40 24.57 -3.50
N PRO A 628 20.95 25.40 -2.53
CA PRO A 628 19.58 25.36 -2.06
C PRO A 628 18.62 25.93 -3.12
N GLY A 629 17.36 25.56 -3.02
CA GLY A 629 16.27 26.07 -3.83
C GLY A 629 16.18 25.45 -5.22
N ARG A 630 15.35 26.05 -6.08
CA ARG A 630 15.11 25.55 -7.44
C ARG A 630 16.30 25.87 -8.36
N PRO A 631 16.84 24.88 -9.10
CA PRO A 631 17.96 25.11 -10.01
C PRO A 631 17.48 25.69 -11.35
N THR A 632 17.34 27.01 -11.44
CA THR A 632 17.11 27.69 -12.73
C THR A 632 18.41 27.75 -13.54
N PRO A 633 18.36 27.83 -14.89
CA PRO A 633 19.57 27.90 -15.71
C PRO A 633 20.53 29.02 -15.28
N ASP A 634 20.03 30.24 -15.08
CA ASP A 634 20.86 31.37 -14.66
C ASP A 634 21.50 31.13 -13.28
N ALA A 635 20.73 30.62 -12.32
CA ALA A 635 21.26 30.34 -10.98
C ALA A 635 22.34 29.24 -11.03
N VAL A 636 22.16 28.21 -11.85
CA VAL A 636 23.18 27.16 -12.06
C VAL A 636 24.44 27.75 -12.71
N LEU A 637 24.29 28.63 -13.70
CA LEU A 637 25.42 29.29 -14.36
C LEU A 637 26.16 30.25 -13.40
N ASP A 638 25.43 30.99 -12.56
CA ASP A 638 26.00 31.90 -11.55
C ASP A 638 26.83 31.10 -10.53
N MET A 639 26.34 29.93 -10.13
CA MET A 639 27.07 29.00 -9.26
C MET A 639 28.35 28.48 -9.92
N ILE A 640 28.31 28.13 -11.20
CA ILE A 640 29.51 27.67 -11.93
C ILE A 640 30.57 28.77 -11.99
N GLU A 641 30.20 30.00 -12.31
CA GLU A 641 31.16 31.11 -12.42
C GLU A 641 31.74 31.52 -11.06
N THR A 642 30.90 31.52 -10.04
CA THR A 642 31.29 31.98 -8.68
C THR A 642 32.18 30.97 -7.98
N TYR A 643 31.77 29.69 -7.96
CA TYR A 643 32.43 28.66 -7.17
C TYR A 643 33.36 27.76 -8.00
N ARG A 644 33.37 27.95 -9.33
CA ARG A 644 34.29 27.29 -10.27
C ARG A 644 34.37 25.76 -10.07
N PRO A 645 33.23 25.03 -10.06
CA PRO A 645 33.26 23.58 -9.90
C PRO A 645 34.02 22.91 -11.04
N THR A 646 34.59 21.74 -10.77
CA THR A 646 35.35 20.96 -11.75
C THR A 646 34.54 19.82 -12.34
N VAL A 647 33.59 19.27 -11.57
CA VAL A 647 32.70 18.19 -12.01
C VAL A 647 31.25 18.63 -11.91
N PHE A 648 30.52 18.56 -13.01
CA PHE A 648 29.12 18.99 -13.08
C PHE A 648 28.19 17.82 -13.38
N TYR A 649 27.15 17.67 -12.55
CA TYR A 649 26.13 16.64 -12.72
C TYR A 649 24.79 17.30 -13.05
N GLY A 650 24.25 16.99 -14.22
CA GLY A 650 22.98 17.52 -14.71
C GLY A 650 22.00 16.42 -15.13
N LEU A 651 20.78 16.86 -15.46
CA LEU A 651 19.74 16.03 -16.10
C LEU A 651 19.56 16.52 -17.54
N PRO A 652 19.09 15.69 -18.49
CA PRO A 652 18.90 16.12 -19.88
C PRO A 652 18.05 17.38 -20.06
N THR A 653 17.00 17.54 -19.25
CA THR A 653 16.14 18.73 -19.24
C THR A 653 16.89 19.99 -18.82
N LEU A 654 17.80 19.89 -17.85
CA LEU A 654 18.64 21.01 -17.43
C LEU A 654 19.68 21.36 -18.49
N TYR A 655 20.37 20.37 -19.07
CA TYR A 655 21.31 20.60 -20.16
C TYR A 655 20.62 21.32 -21.32
N THR A 656 19.41 20.90 -21.68
CA THR A 656 18.58 21.57 -22.68
C THR A 656 18.30 23.02 -22.30
N ALA A 657 17.87 23.27 -21.06
CA ALA A 657 17.54 24.60 -20.58
C ALA A 657 18.77 25.53 -20.55
N ILE A 658 19.94 25.05 -20.14
CA ILE A 658 21.20 25.81 -20.15
C ILE A 658 21.64 26.11 -21.58
N CYS A 659 21.61 25.13 -22.48
CA CYS A 659 21.95 25.33 -23.90
C CYS A 659 21.01 26.34 -24.60
N ASN A 660 19.81 26.56 -24.06
CA ASN A 660 18.84 27.55 -24.55
C ASN A 660 18.89 28.89 -23.80
N ALA A 661 19.69 29.01 -22.74
CA ALA A 661 19.69 30.19 -21.88
C ALA A 661 20.20 31.45 -22.64
N PRO A 662 19.52 32.60 -22.52
CA PRO A 662 19.97 33.84 -23.15
C PRO A 662 21.39 34.22 -22.69
N GLY A 663 22.29 34.44 -23.65
CA GLY A 663 23.65 34.87 -23.34
C GLY A 663 24.60 33.77 -22.85
N ILE A 664 24.22 32.48 -22.94
CA ILE A 664 25.07 31.33 -22.59
C ILE A 664 26.48 31.41 -23.19
N ALA A 665 26.61 31.88 -24.44
CA ALA A 665 27.90 32.05 -25.11
C ALA A 665 28.86 33.06 -24.45
N LYS A 666 28.38 33.86 -23.48
CA LYS A 666 29.19 34.81 -22.70
C LYS A 666 29.51 34.32 -21.29
N ARG A 667 28.96 33.17 -20.88
CA ARG A 667 29.17 32.61 -19.54
C ARG A 667 30.49 31.85 -19.49
N ASP A 668 31.19 31.88 -18.36
CA ASP A 668 32.44 31.15 -18.15
C ASP A 668 32.18 29.74 -17.56
N LEU A 669 32.38 28.72 -18.39
CA LEU A 669 32.28 27.29 -18.01
C LEU A 669 33.65 26.60 -17.94
N SER A 670 34.74 27.36 -17.99
CA SER A 670 36.11 26.83 -18.15
C SER A 670 36.66 26.08 -16.94
N SER A 671 36.02 26.20 -15.77
CA SER A 671 36.41 25.41 -14.59
C SER A 671 36.06 23.93 -14.74
N LEU A 672 35.06 23.60 -15.57
CA LEU A 672 34.60 22.24 -15.75
C LEU A 672 35.67 21.39 -16.45
N ARG A 673 35.91 20.20 -15.91
CA ARG A 673 36.74 19.15 -16.55
C ARG A 673 35.94 17.90 -16.90
N GLN A 674 34.74 17.74 -16.31
CA GLN A 674 33.89 16.55 -16.51
C GLN A 674 32.42 16.88 -16.28
N CYS A 675 31.56 16.38 -17.17
CA CYS A 675 30.12 16.61 -17.14
C CYS A 675 29.38 15.28 -17.26
N MET A 676 28.41 15.02 -16.40
CA MET A 676 27.64 13.78 -16.36
C MET A 676 26.14 14.05 -16.47
N SER A 677 25.47 13.27 -17.32
CA SER A 677 24.02 13.26 -17.50
C SER A 677 23.46 11.89 -17.18
N ALA A 678 22.38 11.83 -16.40
CA ALA A 678 21.70 10.56 -16.09
C ALA A 678 20.18 10.72 -16.06
N ALA A 679 19.51 9.62 -15.72
CA ALA A 679 18.05 9.46 -15.56
C ALA A 679 17.22 9.36 -16.84
N GLU A 680 17.63 10.00 -17.94
CA GLU A 680 17.01 9.93 -19.27
C GLU A 680 18.09 10.03 -20.37
N THR A 681 17.73 9.69 -21.61
CA THR A 681 18.62 9.82 -22.78
C THR A 681 18.75 11.29 -23.16
N LEU A 682 19.99 11.76 -23.37
CA LEU A 682 20.29 13.09 -23.88
C LEU A 682 20.10 13.10 -25.40
N SER A 683 19.46 14.15 -25.93
CA SER A 683 19.35 14.27 -27.38
C SER A 683 20.70 14.62 -28.01
N GLU A 684 20.95 14.09 -29.22
CA GLU A 684 22.18 14.35 -29.96
C GLU A 684 22.41 15.86 -30.19
N ASP A 685 21.36 16.62 -30.46
CA ASP A 685 21.43 18.07 -30.62
C ASP A 685 21.90 18.77 -29.33
N VAL A 686 21.35 18.41 -28.17
CA VAL A 686 21.76 19.00 -26.88
C VAL A 686 23.20 18.58 -26.54
N PHE A 687 23.55 17.31 -26.78
CA PHE A 687 24.92 16.82 -26.60
C PHE A 687 25.93 17.63 -27.42
N ASN A 688 25.67 17.79 -28.73
CA ASN A 688 26.56 18.52 -29.63
C ASN A 688 26.67 20.00 -29.25
N ARG A 689 25.55 20.65 -28.87
CA ARG A 689 25.56 22.03 -28.38
C ARG A 689 26.35 22.19 -27.10
N TRP A 690 26.16 21.30 -26.12
CA TRP A 690 26.92 21.32 -24.87
C TRP A 690 28.43 21.14 -25.11
N LYS A 691 28.80 20.20 -25.98
CA LYS A 691 30.19 19.97 -26.36
C LYS A 691 30.80 21.17 -27.09
N ALA A 692 30.03 21.86 -27.92
CA ALA A 692 30.49 23.09 -28.57
C ALA A 692 30.69 24.25 -27.56
N LEU A 693 29.87 24.31 -26.51
CA LEU A 693 29.98 25.34 -25.45
C LEU A 693 31.16 25.10 -24.51
N THR A 694 31.39 23.85 -24.11
CA THR A 694 32.34 23.51 -23.04
C THR A 694 33.62 22.82 -23.50
N GLY A 695 33.63 22.28 -24.73
CA GLY A 695 34.67 21.36 -25.21
C GLY A 695 34.55 19.94 -24.63
N LEU A 696 33.59 19.69 -23.73
CA LEU A 696 33.44 18.43 -23.01
C LEU A 696 32.17 17.69 -23.43
N PRO A 697 32.21 16.36 -23.55
CA PRO A 697 30.98 15.58 -23.66
C PRO A 697 30.20 15.61 -22.34
N ALA A 698 28.87 15.56 -22.44
CA ALA A 698 28.03 15.14 -21.32
C ALA A 698 28.00 13.60 -21.34
N ILE A 699 28.68 12.97 -20.39
CA ILE A 699 28.78 11.51 -20.29
C ILE A 699 27.44 10.98 -19.78
N GLU A 700 26.81 10.12 -20.57
CA GLU A 700 25.50 9.55 -20.25
C GLU A 700 25.63 8.25 -19.44
N GLY A 701 24.82 8.11 -18.40
CA GLY A 701 24.66 6.87 -17.64
C GLY A 701 23.22 6.60 -17.20
N LEU A 702 22.92 5.34 -16.94
CA LEU A 702 21.65 4.86 -16.44
C LEU A 702 21.82 4.23 -15.05
N GLY A 703 20.94 4.63 -14.15
CA GLY A 703 20.83 4.10 -12.80
C GLY A 703 19.37 4.00 -12.36
N SER A 704 19.17 3.39 -11.20
CA SER A 704 17.88 3.33 -10.52
C SER A 704 18.09 3.58 -9.03
N THR A 705 17.02 3.96 -8.34
CA THR A 705 17.08 4.05 -6.88
C THR A 705 17.29 2.66 -6.27
N GLU A 706 16.72 1.61 -6.85
CA GLU A 706 16.86 0.22 -6.40
C GLU A 706 18.28 -0.34 -6.50
N LEU A 707 19.19 0.28 -7.25
CA LEU A 707 20.62 -0.06 -7.30
C LEU A 707 21.51 1.05 -6.71
N LEU A 708 20.88 1.99 -5.98
CA LEU A 708 21.42 3.22 -5.42
C LEU A 708 21.95 4.24 -6.45
N HIS A 709 22.63 3.82 -7.51
CA HIS A 709 23.23 4.73 -8.49
C HIS A 709 23.33 4.11 -9.89
N VAL A 710 24.26 4.61 -10.70
CA VAL A 710 24.49 4.25 -12.11
C VAL A 710 25.15 2.87 -12.22
N TYR A 711 24.53 1.98 -12.99
CA TYR A 711 24.99 0.61 -13.28
C TYR A 711 25.30 0.37 -14.77
N LEU A 712 24.86 1.28 -15.65
CA LEU A 712 25.30 1.36 -17.05
C LEU A 712 25.86 2.75 -17.32
N SER A 713 27.04 2.87 -17.93
CA SER A 713 27.62 4.17 -18.24
C SER A 713 28.45 4.17 -19.51
N ASN A 714 28.38 5.28 -20.24
CA ASN A 714 29.42 5.66 -21.19
C ASN A 714 30.65 6.15 -20.41
N THR A 715 31.79 6.26 -21.10
CA THR A 715 32.96 6.99 -20.57
C THR A 715 33.35 8.13 -21.50
N ALA A 716 34.26 9.00 -21.07
CA ALA A 716 34.76 10.07 -21.91
C ALA A 716 35.48 9.54 -23.18
N GLU A 717 36.10 8.36 -23.08
CA GLU A 717 36.84 7.71 -24.16
C GLU A 717 35.94 6.87 -25.07
N GLU A 718 34.88 6.27 -24.52
CA GLU A 718 34.01 5.32 -25.22
C GLU A 718 32.54 5.69 -25.04
N GLN A 719 32.10 6.73 -25.76
CA GLN A 719 30.71 7.19 -25.76
C GLN A 719 30.02 6.86 -27.09
N ARG A 720 28.82 6.26 -27.01
CA ARG A 720 27.93 6.05 -28.15
C ARG A 720 26.62 6.78 -27.93
N LEU A 721 26.29 7.71 -28.82
CA LEU A 721 25.03 8.46 -28.74
C LEU A 721 23.82 7.51 -28.74
N GLY A 722 22.88 7.77 -27.82
CA GLY A 722 21.68 6.95 -27.65
C GLY A 722 21.89 5.62 -26.91
N ALA A 723 23.13 5.25 -26.58
CA ALA A 723 23.41 4.12 -25.69
C ALA A 723 23.37 4.59 -24.22
N ALA A 724 22.74 3.78 -23.36
CA ALA A 724 22.86 3.94 -21.91
C ALA A 724 24.30 3.69 -21.42
N GLY A 725 25.13 3.03 -22.24
CA GLY A 725 26.52 2.73 -21.95
C GLY A 725 26.80 1.24 -21.79
N LYS A 726 27.94 0.90 -21.19
CA LYS A 726 28.33 -0.46 -20.82
C LYS A 726 28.05 -0.74 -19.35
N ALA A 727 28.01 -2.02 -18.97
CA ALA A 727 28.00 -2.44 -17.57
C ALA A 727 29.17 -1.78 -16.82
N VAL A 728 28.84 -1.08 -15.74
CA VAL A 728 29.84 -0.50 -14.83
C VAL A 728 30.51 -1.66 -14.09
N PRO A 729 31.87 -1.71 -13.99
CA PRO A 729 32.56 -2.78 -13.27
C PRO A 729 31.99 -3.00 -11.88
N GLY A 730 31.67 -4.24 -11.53
CA GLY A 730 30.94 -4.59 -10.32
C GLY A 730 29.43 -4.79 -10.50
N TYR A 731 28.82 -4.30 -11.57
CA TYR A 731 27.43 -4.60 -11.89
C TYR A 731 27.33 -5.64 -13.01
N GLU A 732 26.38 -6.55 -12.86
CA GLU A 732 26.08 -7.57 -13.86
C GLU A 732 24.73 -7.27 -14.50
N ILE A 733 24.66 -7.42 -15.82
CA ILE A 733 23.48 -7.08 -16.62
C ILE A 733 23.09 -8.27 -17.49
N GLU A 734 21.82 -8.66 -17.43
CA GLU A 734 21.24 -9.69 -18.27
C GLU A 734 20.01 -9.16 -19.00
N LEU A 735 19.90 -9.49 -20.28
CA LEU A 735 18.66 -9.31 -21.03
C LEU A 735 17.95 -10.65 -21.10
N ARG A 736 16.65 -10.69 -20.78
CA ARG A 736 15.85 -11.92 -20.81
C ARG A 736 14.61 -11.77 -21.69
N ASP A 737 14.23 -12.84 -22.38
CA ASP A 737 13.01 -12.92 -23.18
C ASP A 737 11.75 -13.09 -22.30
N ALA A 738 10.58 -13.23 -22.94
CA ALA A 738 9.29 -13.38 -22.26
C ALA A 738 9.16 -14.69 -21.48
N ASP A 739 9.92 -15.72 -21.83
CA ASP A 739 9.96 -17.01 -21.14
C ASP A 739 11.00 -17.02 -20.00
N GLY A 740 11.76 -15.92 -19.84
CA GLY A 740 12.77 -15.75 -18.81
C GLY A 740 14.16 -16.25 -19.20
N ASN A 741 14.39 -16.63 -20.46
CA ASN A 741 15.70 -17.08 -20.93
C ASN A 741 16.60 -15.90 -21.26
N ARG A 742 17.90 -16.02 -20.98
CA ARG A 742 18.90 -15.01 -21.38
C ARG A 742 18.98 -14.91 -22.90
N VAL A 743 18.98 -13.69 -23.43
CA VAL A 743 19.16 -13.41 -24.85
C VAL A 743 20.58 -12.90 -25.14
N GLY A 744 21.05 -13.15 -26.37
CA GLY A 744 22.37 -12.71 -26.83
C GLY A 744 22.37 -11.30 -27.44
N SER A 745 23.56 -10.86 -27.84
CA SER A 745 23.78 -9.59 -28.54
C SER A 745 22.88 -9.42 -29.77
N GLY A 746 22.40 -8.20 -30.00
CA GLY A 746 21.48 -7.83 -31.08
C GLY A 746 20.02 -8.29 -30.88
N VAL A 747 19.73 -9.02 -29.80
CA VAL A 747 18.38 -9.49 -29.48
C VAL A 747 17.77 -8.64 -28.37
N ASP A 748 16.52 -8.27 -28.56
CA ASP A 748 15.75 -7.53 -27.56
C ASP A 748 15.40 -8.40 -26.35
N GLY A 749 15.57 -7.84 -25.15
CA GLY A 749 15.12 -8.47 -23.91
C GLY A 749 14.87 -7.45 -22.80
N VAL A 750 14.18 -7.90 -21.73
CA VAL A 750 13.98 -7.12 -20.51
C VAL A 750 15.21 -7.22 -19.63
N MET A 751 15.65 -6.09 -19.09
CA MET A 751 16.86 -5.99 -18.29
C MET A 751 16.65 -6.46 -16.86
N TYR A 752 17.60 -7.28 -16.42
CA TYR A 752 17.86 -7.65 -15.04
C TYR A 752 19.24 -7.14 -14.69
N ALA A 753 19.35 -6.44 -13.57
CA ALA A 753 20.61 -5.90 -13.09
C ALA A 753 20.89 -6.40 -11.67
N ARG A 754 22.16 -6.68 -11.38
CA ARG A 754 22.63 -7.13 -10.06
C ARG A 754 23.91 -6.40 -9.69
N GLY A 755 23.99 -5.97 -8.44
CA GLY A 755 25.19 -5.45 -7.80
C GLY A 755 25.03 -5.46 -6.29
N GLY A 756 26.13 -5.29 -5.55
CA GLY A 756 26.10 -5.24 -4.08
C GLY A 756 25.27 -4.09 -3.51
N SER A 757 25.02 -3.01 -4.24
CA SER A 757 24.12 -1.93 -3.82
C SER A 757 22.64 -2.17 -4.17
N SER A 758 22.25 -3.41 -4.47
CA SER A 758 20.85 -3.76 -4.71
C SER A 758 20.03 -3.59 -3.44
N ALA A 759 18.95 -2.81 -3.51
CA ALA A 759 18.01 -2.68 -2.41
C ALA A 759 17.35 -4.05 -2.12
N PRO A 760 17.36 -4.54 -0.87
CA PRO A 760 16.81 -5.85 -0.53
C PRO A 760 15.28 -5.90 -0.60
N CYS A 761 14.61 -4.79 -0.36
CA CYS A 761 13.15 -4.76 -0.36
C CYS A 761 12.56 -3.36 -0.58
N TYR A 762 11.26 -3.35 -0.90
CA TYR A 762 10.41 -2.21 -0.63
C TYR A 762 9.76 -2.38 0.76
N TRP A 763 9.92 -1.37 1.62
CA TRP A 763 9.36 -1.35 2.97
C TRP A 763 7.84 -1.54 2.95
N ASN A 764 7.33 -2.40 3.84
CA ASN A 764 5.91 -2.77 3.95
C ASN A 764 5.23 -3.21 2.64
N ARG A 765 5.99 -3.61 1.61
CA ARG A 765 5.47 -3.96 0.28
C ARG A 765 6.06 -5.26 -0.24
N PRO A 766 5.76 -6.42 0.41
CA PRO A 766 6.24 -7.72 -0.05
C PRO A 766 5.73 -8.07 -1.45
N ASP A 767 4.52 -7.62 -1.81
CA ASP A 767 3.94 -7.74 -3.15
C ASP A 767 4.86 -7.13 -4.22
N LYS A 768 5.30 -5.88 -4.00
CA LYS A 768 6.16 -5.18 -4.94
C LYS A 768 7.62 -5.60 -4.85
N THR A 769 8.05 -6.07 -3.68
CA THR A 769 9.36 -6.65 -3.51
C THR A 769 9.48 -7.89 -4.39
N ALA A 770 8.50 -8.80 -4.35
CA ALA A 770 8.50 -9.98 -5.21
C ALA A 770 8.42 -9.64 -6.72
N ASP A 771 7.71 -8.57 -7.09
CA ASP A 771 7.62 -8.12 -8.49
C ASP A 771 8.99 -7.65 -9.04
N THR A 772 9.79 -6.96 -8.22
CA THR A 772 11.02 -6.23 -8.63
C THR A 772 12.31 -6.93 -8.19
N MET A 773 12.45 -7.30 -6.91
CA MET A 773 13.63 -7.96 -6.34
C MET A 773 13.47 -9.49 -6.49
N ARG A 774 13.80 -9.99 -7.68
CA ARG A 774 13.58 -11.39 -8.07
C ARG A 774 14.83 -12.23 -7.75
N GLY A 775 14.90 -12.73 -6.52
CA GLY A 775 16.12 -13.34 -5.99
C GLY A 775 17.18 -12.25 -5.80
N ASP A 776 18.38 -12.49 -6.31
CA ASP A 776 19.50 -11.55 -6.27
C ASP A 776 19.53 -10.57 -7.47
N TRP A 777 18.47 -10.52 -8.29
CA TRP A 777 18.37 -9.63 -9.44
C TRP A 777 17.26 -8.59 -9.28
N ILE A 778 17.57 -7.35 -9.69
CA ILE A 778 16.59 -6.29 -9.86
C ILE A 778 15.99 -6.38 -11.27
N TYR A 779 14.70 -6.67 -11.35
CA TYR A 779 13.91 -6.53 -12.58
C TYR A 779 13.58 -5.05 -12.81
N THR A 780 14.15 -4.45 -13.86
CA THR A 780 13.97 -3.01 -14.11
C THR A 780 12.65 -2.69 -14.82
N GLY A 781 12.10 -3.68 -15.54
CA GLY A 781 10.99 -3.49 -16.47
C GLY A 781 11.36 -2.74 -17.75
N ASP A 782 12.65 -2.44 -17.95
CA ASP A 782 13.17 -1.74 -19.11
C ASP A 782 13.69 -2.72 -20.15
N ARG A 783 13.35 -2.53 -21.43
CA ARG A 783 13.81 -3.34 -22.56
C ARG A 783 15.01 -2.70 -23.22
N PHE A 784 15.96 -3.55 -23.59
CA PHE A 784 17.20 -3.15 -24.23
C PHE A 784 17.57 -4.13 -25.34
N ILE A 785 18.39 -3.65 -26.26
CA ILE A 785 19.25 -4.47 -27.12
C ILE A 785 20.69 -4.16 -26.71
N GLU A 786 21.52 -5.19 -26.63
CA GLU A 786 22.95 -5.05 -26.39
C GLU A 786 23.71 -5.20 -27.72
N GLU A 787 24.63 -4.28 -28.04
CA GLU A 787 25.53 -4.36 -29.19
C GLU A 787 26.95 -3.90 -28.80
N ASP A 788 27.95 -4.76 -28.96
CA ASP A 788 29.36 -4.54 -28.56
C ASP A 788 29.56 -4.10 -27.08
N GLY A 789 28.74 -4.62 -26.19
CA GLY A 789 28.67 -4.30 -24.78
C GLY A 789 27.86 -3.04 -24.45
N PHE A 790 27.36 -2.31 -25.46
CA PHE A 790 26.54 -1.12 -25.25
C PHE A 790 25.05 -1.44 -25.26
N TYR A 791 24.33 -0.88 -24.30
CA TYR A 791 22.91 -1.13 -24.13
C TYR A 791 22.06 0.02 -24.67
N TYR A 792 21.17 -0.28 -25.61
CA TYR A 792 20.28 0.67 -26.26
C TYR A 792 18.84 0.46 -25.82
N PHE A 793 18.28 1.48 -25.16
CA PHE A 793 16.93 1.40 -24.61
C PHE A 793 15.88 1.28 -25.72
N GLN A 794 14.98 0.29 -25.60
CA GLN A 794 13.91 0.01 -26.56
C GLN A 794 12.52 0.41 -26.04
N GLY A 795 12.38 0.64 -24.73
CA GLY A 795 11.13 1.04 -24.09
C GLY A 795 10.84 0.26 -22.82
N ARG A 796 9.65 0.47 -22.27
CA ARG A 796 9.18 -0.13 -21.01
C ARG A 796 8.32 -1.35 -21.28
N ALA A 797 8.64 -2.49 -20.67
CA ALA A 797 7.88 -3.74 -20.83
C ALA A 797 6.39 -3.58 -20.46
N ASP A 798 6.07 -2.70 -19.52
CA ASP A 798 4.73 -2.36 -19.05
C ASP A 798 3.96 -1.34 -19.93
N ASP A 799 4.64 -0.64 -20.86
CA ASP A 799 4.00 0.37 -21.73
C ASP A 799 3.49 -0.20 -23.06
N LEU A 800 3.46 -1.52 -23.21
CA LEU A 800 3.18 -2.17 -24.49
C LEU A 800 1.72 -2.04 -24.91
N ILE A 801 1.45 -1.41 -26.06
CA ILE A 801 0.09 -1.21 -26.57
C ILE A 801 -0.19 -2.20 -27.69
N LYS A 802 -1.30 -2.94 -27.58
CA LYS A 802 -1.75 -3.85 -28.65
C LYS A 802 -2.67 -3.14 -29.64
N VAL A 803 -2.13 -2.69 -30.77
CA VAL A 803 -2.88 -2.01 -31.84
C VAL A 803 -3.14 -3.01 -32.97
N SER A 804 -4.40 -3.28 -33.27
CA SER A 804 -4.80 -4.22 -34.34
C SER A 804 -4.11 -5.59 -34.25
N GLY A 805 -3.95 -6.10 -33.02
CA GLY A 805 -3.32 -7.40 -32.75
C GLY A 805 -1.79 -7.38 -32.75
N GLN A 806 -1.17 -6.25 -33.09
CA GLN A 806 0.28 -6.08 -33.13
C GLN A 806 0.75 -5.21 -31.97
N TRP A 807 1.90 -5.55 -31.40
CA TRP A 807 2.47 -4.78 -30.31
C TRP A 807 3.16 -3.52 -30.84
N VAL A 808 2.82 -2.38 -30.24
CA VAL A 808 3.40 -1.08 -30.53
C VAL A 808 3.99 -0.52 -29.25
N TRP A 809 5.25 -0.10 -29.36
CA TRP A 809 5.95 0.60 -28.30
C TRP A 809 5.68 2.10 -28.44
N PRO A 810 5.07 2.76 -27.45
CA PRO A 810 4.80 4.20 -27.53
C PRO A 810 6.07 5.01 -27.78
N LEU A 811 7.16 4.65 -27.10
CA LEU A 811 8.45 5.33 -27.19
C LEU A 811 9.06 5.30 -28.61
N GLU A 812 8.86 4.22 -29.36
CA GLU A 812 9.33 4.13 -30.75
C GLU A 812 8.65 5.20 -31.62
N VAL A 813 7.36 5.43 -31.37
CA VAL A 813 6.56 6.44 -32.05
C VAL A 813 6.94 7.85 -31.56
N GLU A 814 7.21 8.02 -30.26
CA GLU A 814 7.69 9.28 -29.68
C GLU A 814 9.04 9.68 -30.29
N ARG A 815 10.00 8.76 -30.38
CA ARG A 815 11.31 9.01 -31.03
C ARG A 815 11.14 9.45 -32.47
N CYS A 816 10.32 8.72 -33.23
CA CYS A 816 10.00 9.10 -34.61
C CYS A 816 9.37 10.50 -34.68
N LEU A 817 8.43 10.85 -33.80
CA LEU A 817 7.79 12.18 -33.81
C LEU A 817 8.76 13.29 -33.40
N ASN A 818 9.64 13.05 -32.43
CA ASN A 818 10.63 14.03 -31.95
C ASN A 818 11.69 14.40 -33.02
N GLU A 819 11.86 13.56 -34.04
CA GLU A 819 12.69 13.88 -35.22
C GLU A 819 12.00 14.83 -36.21
N HIS A 820 10.70 15.10 -36.05
CA HIS A 820 9.98 16.02 -36.93
C HIS A 820 10.38 17.49 -36.64
N PRO A 821 10.65 18.33 -37.66
CA PRO A 821 11.14 19.70 -37.46
C PRO A 821 10.25 20.59 -36.58
N ASP A 822 8.93 20.39 -36.64
CA ASP A 822 7.97 21.20 -35.87
C ASP A 822 7.82 20.74 -34.41
N VAL A 823 8.25 19.52 -34.05
CA VAL A 823 8.02 18.93 -32.73
C VAL A 823 9.13 19.35 -31.77
N HIS A 824 8.74 19.82 -30.59
CA HIS A 824 9.67 20.07 -29.48
C HIS A 824 9.82 18.81 -28.62
N GLU A 825 8.69 18.28 -28.15
CA GLU A 825 8.59 17.05 -27.38
C GLU A 825 7.19 16.44 -27.55
N CYS A 826 7.06 15.14 -27.34
CA CYS A 826 5.77 14.47 -27.38
C CYS A 826 5.69 13.27 -26.43
N ALA A 827 4.47 12.86 -26.14
CA ALA A 827 4.12 11.66 -25.39
C ALA A 827 3.10 10.84 -26.18
N VAL A 828 3.34 9.53 -26.34
CA VAL A 828 2.41 8.61 -27.00
C VAL A 828 1.76 7.72 -25.95
N LEU A 829 0.45 7.59 -26.05
CA LEU A 829 -0.39 6.89 -25.10
C LEU A 829 -1.32 5.91 -25.82
N ALA A 830 -1.76 4.91 -25.07
CA ALA A 830 -2.85 4.05 -25.49
C ALA A 830 -4.17 4.82 -25.42
N HIS A 831 -4.98 4.68 -26.46
CA HIS A 831 -6.30 5.27 -26.53
C HIS A 831 -7.32 4.19 -26.90
N GLU A 832 -8.33 4.01 -26.05
CA GLU A 832 -9.41 3.05 -26.27
C GLU A 832 -10.53 3.73 -27.08
N LEU A 833 -10.90 3.12 -28.20
CA LEU A 833 -12.03 3.56 -29.04
C LEU A 833 -13.38 3.14 -28.42
N PRO A 834 -14.52 3.72 -28.82
CA PRO A 834 -15.84 3.37 -28.28
C PRO A 834 -16.21 1.88 -28.39
N ASP A 835 -15.62 1.18 -29.35
CA ASP A 835 -15.80 -0.27 -29.56
C ASP A 835 -14.75 -1.14 -28.84
N ARG A 836 -14.03 -0.54 -27.87
CA ARG A 836 -12.98 -1.14 -27.04
C ARG A 836 -11.70 -1.55 -27.76
N ARG A 837 -11.54 -1.18 -29.04
CA ARG A 837 -10.25 -1.38 -29.72
C ARG A 837 -9.23 -0.37 -29.24
N MET A 838 -7.99 -0.82 -29.05
CA MET A 838 -6.88 0.07 -28.69
C MET A 838 -6.23 0.67 -29.93
N THR A 839 -5.86 1.95 -29.83
CA THR A 839 -5.07 2.70 -30.80
C THR A 839 -4.08 3.63 -30.07
N LEU A 840 -3.33 4.44 -30.82
CA LEU A 840 -2.38 5.39 -30.29
C LEU A 840 -2.91 6.83 -30.35
N ARG A 841 -2.64 7.59 -29.30
CA ARG A 841 -2.78 9.05 -29.21
C ARG A 841 -1.41 9.67 -28.93
N ALA A 842 -1.01 10.67 -29.70
CA ALA A 842 0.15 11.51 -29.40
C ALA A 842 -0.31 12.83 -28.78
N VAL A 843 0.36 13.27 -27.71
CA VAL A 843 0.25 14.62 -27.15
C VAL A 843 1.56 15.33 -27.47
N VAL A 844 1.49 16.44 -28.20
CA VAL A 844 2.64 17.07 -28.86
C VAL A 844 2.77 18.52 -28.40
N ALA A 845 3.95 18.89 -27.91
CA ALA A 845 4.37 20.28 -27.77
C ALA A 845 5.17 20.67 -29.02
N LEU A 846 4.78 21.75 -29.68
CA LEU A 846 5.48 22.27 -30.86
C LEU A 846 6.62 23.20 -30.46
N ARG A 847 7.61 23.36 -31.33
CA ARG A 847 8.72 24.31 -31.09
C ARG A 847 8.20 25.74 -31.02
N GLN A 848 8.85 26.58 -30.19
CA GLN A 848 8.52 27.99 -30.09
C GLN A 848 8.40 28.67 -31.46
N GLY A 849 7.37 29.50 -31.63
CA GLY A 849 7.03 30.14 -32.90
C GLY A 849 6.22 29.27 -33.88
N HIS A 850 5.92 28.02 -33.51
CA HIS A 850 5.02 27.15 -34.28
C HIS A 850 3.69 26.99 -33.53
N ALA A 851 2.59 27.32 -34.20
CA ALA A 851 1.24 26.97 -33.75
C ALA A 851 0.69 25.83 -34.61
N PRO A 852 -0.24 25.00 -34.11
CA PRO A 852 -0.89 23.98 -34.92
C PRO A 852 -1.55 24.62 -36.14
N ARG A 853 -1.16 24.20 -37.35
CA ARG A 853 -1.70 24.71 -38.62
C ARG A 853 -2.68 23.70 -39.22
N GLU A 854 -3.49 24.15 -40.17
CA GLU A 854 -4.31 23.25 -40.99
C GLU A 854 -3.39 22.21 -41.68
N GLY A 855 -3.73 20.92 -41.55
CA GLY A 855 -2.91 19.82 -42.06
C GLY A 855 -1.73 19.38 -41.16
N GLN A 856 -1.47 20.04 -40.02
CA GLN A 856 -0.35 19.68 -39.13
C GLN A 856 -0.43 18.23 -38.64
N THR A 857 -1.61 17.80 -38.20
CA THR A 857 -1.82 16.43 -37.73
C THR A 857 -1.56 15.41 -38.84
N GLU A 858 -2.01 15.70 -40.06
CA GLU A 858 -1.79 14.82 -41.21
C GLU A 858 -0.30 14.76 -41.57
N ALA A 859 0.42 15.88 -41.50
CA ALA A 859 1.86 15.93 -41.70
C ALA A 859 2.61 15.04 -40.69
N LEU A 860 2.29 15.15 -39.40
CA LEU A 860 2.89 14.30 -38.36
C LEU A 860 2.56 12.81 -38.55
N GLN A 861 1.31 12.49 -38.89
CA GLN A 861 0.91 11.10 -39.18
C GLN A 861 1.64 10.54 -40.40
N ASN A 862 1.78 11.33 -41.47
CA ASN A 862 2.48 10.92 -42.69
C ASN A 862 3.99 10.79 -42.45
N PHE A 863 4.56 11.59 -41.56
CA PHE A 863 5.95 11.44 -41.12
C PHE A 863 6.19 10.11 -40.41
N VAL A 864 5.30 9.71 -39.51
CA VAL A 864 5.41 8.40 -38.85
C VAL A 864 5.21 7.26 -39.86
N LYS A 865 4.23 7.35 -40.75
CA LYS A 865 3.97 6.33 -41.79
C LYS A 865 5.14 6.14 -42.77
N SER A 866 5.99 7.15 -42.97
CA SER A 866 7.14 7.05 -43.87
C SER A 866 8.37 6.42 -43.22
N ARG A 867 8.42 6.33 -41.88
CA ARG A 867 9.55 5.80 -41.11
C ARG A 867 9.24 4.51 -40.36
N LEU A 868 8.01 4.35 -39.90
CA LEU A 868 7.55 3.21 -39.11
C LEU A 868 6.45 2.43 -39.85
N ALA A 869 6.20 1.20 -39.41
CA ALA A 869 5.15 0.37 -39.98
C ALA A 869 3.75 1.05 -39.88
N PRO A 870 2.85 0.89 -40.87
CA PRO A 870 1.59 1.65 -40.95
C PRO A 870 0.63 1.52 -39.76
N PHE A 871 0.75 0.50 -38.91
CA PHE A 871 -0.07 0.37 -37.71
C PHE A 871 0.43 1.22 -36.53
N LYS A 872 1.66 1.74 -36.59
CA LYS A 872 2.32 2.49 -35.51
C LYS A 872 2.04 4.00 -35.49
N TYR A 873 1.38 4.57 -36.50
CA TYR A 873 1.10 6.02 -36.47
C TYR A 873 -0.02 6.38 -35.48
N PRO A 874 0.10 7.50 -34.74
CA PRO A 874 -0.94 7.95 -33.82
C PRO A 874 -2.21 8.35 -34.57
N ARG A 875 -3.35 7.73 -34.21
CA ARG A 875 -4.66 8.08 -34.81
C ARG A 875 -5.15 9.43 -34.33
N PHE A 876 -4.79 9.81 -33.12
CA PHE A 876 -5.12 11.11 -32.52
C PHE A 876 -3.85 11.88 -32.21
N VAL A 877 -3.86 13.18 -32.47
CA VAL A 877 -2.79 14.10 -32.07
C VAL A 877 -3.42 15.28 -31.36
N SER A 878 -3.04 15.50 -30.10
CA SER A 878 -3.42 16.67 -29.30
C SER A 878 -2.22 17.60 -29.16
N TYR A 879 -2.46 18.90 -29.13
CA TYR A 879 -1.40 19.90 -29.00
C TYR A 879 -1.50 20.61 -27.67
N ILE A 880 -0.36 20.80 -27.01
CA ILE A 880 -0.24 21.52 -25.74
C ILE A 880 0.94 22.49 -25.81
N GLU A 881 1.00 23.43 -24.87
CA GLU A 881 2.13 24.35 -24.77
C GLU A 881 3.40 23.64 -24.29
N ASP A 882 3.33 22.90 -23.17
CA ASP A 882 4.45 22.15 -22.58
C ASP A 882 3.97 20.84 -21.93
N LEU A 883 4.76 19.76 -21.98
CA LEU A 883 4.41 18.51 -21.28
C LEU A 883 4.63 18.62 -19.76
N PRO A 884 3.70 18.08 -18.93
CA PRO A 884 3.87 18.06 -17.49
C PRO A 884 5.09 17.25 -17.08
N LYS A 885 5.83 17.72 -16.08
CA LYS A 885 7.04 17.07 -15.55
C LYS A 885 6.87 16.74 -14.07
N THR A 886 7.46 15.63 -13.64
CA THR A 886 7.55 15.23 -12.23
C THR A 886 8.53 16.12 -11.46
N GLY A 887 8.56 16.01 -10.13
CA GLY A 887 9.54 16.70 -9.28
C GLY A 887 11.01 16.33 -9.55
N THR A 888 11.27 15.30 -10.38
CA THR A 888 12.62 14.90 -10.84
C THR A 888 12.95 15.40 -12.26
N GLY A 889 12.07 16.20 -12.86
CA GLY A 889 12.23 16.72 -14.22
C GLY A 889 11.82 15.75 -15.34
N LYS A 890 11.45 14.50 -15.03
CA LYS A 890 10.94 13.50 -16.00
C LYS A 890 9.53 13.82 -16.49
N LEU A 891 9.15 13.37 -17.68
CA LEU A 891 7.77 13.43 -18.18
C LEU A 891 6.78 12.79 -17.19
N ASP A 892 5.76 13.54 -16.75
CA ASP A 892 4.68 13.01 -15.91
C ASP A 892 3.59 12.37 -16.79
N ARG A 893 3.83 11.11 -17.18
CA ARG A 893 2.91 10.34 -18.04
C ARG A 893 1.51 10.17 -17.42
N GLN A 894 1.37 10.17 -16.10
CA GLN A 894 0.06 10.07 -15.43
C GLN A 894 -0.73 11.36 -15.61
N ALA A 895 -0.07 12.52 -15.43
CA ALA A 895 -0.68 13.81 -15.73
C ALA A 895 -1.07 13.93 -17.20
N VAL A 896 -0.23 13.48 -18.15
CA VAL A 896 -0.59 13.45 -19.59
C VAL A 896 -1.78 12.53 -19.85
N LYS A 897 -1.82 11.35 -19.22
CA LYS A 897 -2.91 10.38 -19.39
C LYS A 897 -4.26 10.93 -18.92
N ALA A 898 -4.27 11.78 -17.90
CA ALA A 898 -5.46 12.43 -17.39
C ALA A 898 -5.98 13.58 -18.28
N MET A 899 -5.23 14.02 -19.30
CA MET A 899 -5.63 15.14 -20.15
C MET A 899 -6.78 14.76 -21.11
N PRO A 900 -7.78 15.65 -21.28
CA PRO A 900 -8.91 15.43 -22.19
C PRO A 900 -8.46 15.23 -23.64
N VAL A 901 -9.21 14.45 -24.43
CA VAL A 901 -8.90 14.11 -25.83
C VAL A 901 -9.59 15.09 -26.76
N ASP A 902 -8.84 15.98 -27.40
CA ASP A 902 -9.40 16.83 -28.45
C ASP A 902 -9.73 16.01 -29.71
N GLY A 903 -10.96 16.15 -30.21
CA GLY A 903 -11.41 15.56 -31.48
C GLY A 903 -12.16 14.23 -31.41
N ALA A 904 -12.57 13.77 -30.22
CA ALA A 904 -13.31 12.50 -30.04
C ALA A 904 -14.68 12.42 -30.75
N GLU A 905 -15.25 13.56 -31.19
CA GLU A 905 -16.56 13.61 -31.84
C GLU A 905 -16.56 13.31 -33.35
N ARG A 906 -15.41 13.19 -34.03
CA ARG A 906 -15.36 13.10 -35.51
C ARG A 906 -15.36 11.69 -36.11
N LEU A 907 -15.44 10.62 -35.31
CA LEU A 907 -15.42 9.24 -35.81
C LEU A 907 -16.42 8.31 -35.07
N ALA A 908 -17.53 8.85 -34.56
CA ALA A 908 -18.69 8.06 -34.20
C ALA A 908 -19.44 7.57 -35.45
#